data_AF-N9FBZ9-F1
#
_entry.id   AF-N9FBZ9-F1
#
_cell.length_a   1.000
_cell.length_b   1.000
_cell.length_c   1.000
_cell.angle_alpha   90.00
_cell.angle_beta   90.00
_cell.angle_gamma   90.00
#
_symmetry.space_group_name_H-M   'P 1'
#
loop_
_entity.id
_entity.type
_entity.pdbx_description
1 polymer ?
#
loop_
_entity_poly.entity_id
_entity_poly.type
_entity_poly.pdbx_seq_one_letter_code
_entity_poly.pdbx_strand_id
1 'polypeptide(L)'
;MTTLYTVSFQKTVLASLIGLCISQSAFALQELSDDGLSQTTGEGIALLPQDAYFVFRGAGPNETQADILDATKRVNDTGYIHYVPVGGLTSTVQDTNKDGNVNSLDHSVGKADLYLYGLAISKNANNDTNSRLDTGMNGLIANAAIKSWGTATNPWIFKATTAKNVPNFSSSACTGGTDVSCQVTYLNLEAPLYETTIPTASANGADAYNLKLGLWADAFVRDQSKAEGNADQFKLGEQFSTTHTSRPEEAERANRLRLQGIWNGFSVNGSNLQVFQTLKGATDSGGLSYFYNNTLGLAGTLRFNSGDGAGLKAGITRPTINRSESTTLRYSTQDLNYVNSGAEPTDASFNSRIYQLRTQNTTDSVSAWSFNMPSVKSVLRFSTQECGAGNLNGCTTGSAQGLLASPGVSGSGVTTAPNFSPNEGLFIYNPNINLVLGSLYQPVILGSDGKNFSLEVTRIPNKEEIYKKIYTDYTGTDASYLGSTCNVYQCGTSEISGYQGGSPRDDYSASSLTNKKLATHSSISIGTVESLDGGKTLQAFKGTATQDAIGISFGLIPTGTTNIAASTSNYYQLEARIRSYYTPNGCVATGTGSPACTANTTSTTANQQNRWTYVTGLNSAGQAANPYGVNINSSSWRNFASFRNYFNWNTDGGRCNNSTGTTNTCFDFAMTGGSANGTGSGGWVKVSSFDVPEIVAGYNPTIPHTAYTAGTNTARQISIPAWAALPTWNANQGTGANFSGSKWTSNPAPSSANVGLNNMGSAVIDGLLIQHMKITTAGL
;
A
#
# COMPACT_ATOMS: atom_id res chain seq x y z
N MET A 1 21.59 28.53 -92.55
CA MET A 1 20.62 27.74 -91.77
C MET A 1 20.99 26.28 -91.98
N THR A 2 21.73 25.67 -91.04
CA THR A 2 21.19 24.85 -89.93
C THR A 2 20.40 23.67 -90.49
N THR A 3 20.70 22.39 -90.23
CA THR A 3 21.18 21.79 -88.98
C THR A 3 21.71 20.38 -89.29
N LEU A 4 22.85 20.01 -88.70
CA LEU A 4 23.31 18.61 -88.62
C LEU A 4 22.51 17.90 -87.51
N TYR A 5 21.84 16.81 -87.82
CA TYR A 5 21.30 15.86 -86.84
C TYR A 5 22.33 14.76 -86.61
N THR A 6 23.03 14.80 -85.47
CA THR A 6 24.19 13.92 -85.23
C THR A 6 23.85 12.57 -84.61
N VAL A 7 22.62 12.27 -84.18
CA VAL A 7 22.27 10.94 -83.66
C VAL A 7 20.77 10.65 -83.82
N SER A 8 20.42 9.57 -84.53
CA SER A 8 19.08 9.00 -84.54
C SER A 8 18.92 8.05 -83.35
N PHE A 9 18.31 8.55 -82.27
CA PHE A 9 18.03 7.74 -81.08
C PHE A 9 16.90 6.75 -81.39
N GLN A 10 17.18 5.44 -81.31
CA GLN A 10 16.17 4.43 -81.59
C GLN A 10 15.06 4.49 -80.54
N LYS A 11 13.79 4.49 -80.98
CA LYS A 11 12.60 4.58 -80.11
C LYS A 11 12.59 3.52 -79.01
N THR A 12 13.16 2.35 -79.29
CA THR A 12 13.37 1.24 -78.34
C THR A 12 14.30 1.62 -77.19
N VAL A 13 15.38 2.37 -77.45
CA VAL A 13 16.36 2.80 -76.43
C VAL A 13 15.78 3.92 -75.56
N LEU A 14 14.98 4.81 -76.15
CA LEU A 14 14.27 5.84 -75.39
C LEU A 14 13.19 5.22 -74.50
N ALA A 15 12.46 4.21 -74.99
CA ALA A 15 11.44 3.52 -74.21
C ALA A 15 12.03 2.71 -73.04
N SER A 16 13.20 2.08 -73.22
CA SER A 16 13.88 1.36 -72.13
C SER A 16 14.54 2.29 -71.12
N LEU A 17 15.10 3.43 -71.54
CA LEU A 17 15.62 4.45 -70.61
C LEU A 17 14.49 5.07 -69.77
N ILE A 18 13.36 5.38 -70.39
CA ILE A 18 12.16 5.86 -69.69
C ILE A 18 11.64 4.75 -68.75
N GLY A 19 11.58 3.49 -69.17
CA GLY A 19 11.22 2.36 -68.30
C GLY A 19 12.16 2.19 -67.10
N LEU A 20 13.47 2.42 -67.27
CA LEU A 20 14.46 2.38 -66.19
C LEU A 20 14.29 3.55 -65.22
N CYS A 21 14.00 4.75 -65.72
CA CYS A 21 13.80 5.96 -64.91
C CYS A 21 12.45 6.00 -64.17
N ILE A 22 11.43 5.25 -64.60
CA ILE A 22 10.12 5.15 -63.93
C ILE A 22 10.02 3.86 -63.07
N SER A 23 10.97 2.93 -63.17
CA SER A 23 11.02 1.78 -62.28
C SER A 23 11.28 2.26 -60.85
N GLN A 24 10.30 2.07 -59.97
CA GLN A 24 10.46 2.34 -58.54
C GLN A 24 11.55 1.40 -58.00
N SER A 25 12.46 1.94 -57.18
CA SER A 25 13.44 1.15 -56.46
C SER A 25 12.71 0.24 -55.46
N ALA A 26 12.31 -0.95 -55.91
CA ALA A 26 11.91 -2.02 -55.02
C ALA A 26 13.18 -2.54 -54.36
N PHE A 27 13.42 -2.14 -53.11
CA PHE A 27 14.34 -2.86 -52.23
C PHE A 27 13.72 -4.21 -51.91
N ALA A 28 13.81 -5.14 -52.85
CA ALA A 28 13.62 -6.56 -52.57
C ALA A 28 14.86 -7.04 -51.82
N LEU A 29 14.65 -7.81 -50.75
CA LEU A 29 15.67 -8.51 -49.98
C LEU A 29 16.68 -9.16 -50.93
N GLN A 30 17.86 -8.56 -51.06
CA GLN A 30 18.99 -9.17 -51.75
C GLN A 30 19.50 -10.30 -50.85
N GLU A 31 19.59 -11.51 -51.40
CA GLU A 31 20.22 -12.65 -50.73
C GLU A 31 21.67 -12.29 -50.41
N LEU A 32 21.95 -12.05 -49.13
CA LEU A 32 23.30 -11.89 -48.62
C LEU A 32 23.84 -13.30 -48.43
N SER A 33 24.88 -13.68 -49.18
CA SER A 33 25.48 -15.00 -49.03
C SER A 33 26.07 -15.14 -47.62
N ASP A 34 26.02 -16.35 -47.06
CA ASP A 34 26.62 -16.68 -45.74
C ASP A 34 28.10 -16.24 -45.65
N ASP A 35 28.81 -16.26 -46.79
CA ASP A 35 30.21 -15.83 -46.87
C ASP A 35 30.35 -14.29 -46.70
N GLY A 36 29.38 -13.50 -47.18
CA GLY A 36 29.30 -12.05 -46.95
C GLY A 36 28.87 -11.70 -45.52
N LEU A 37 27.90 -12.44 -44.96
CA LEU A 37 27.45 -12.31 -43.56
C LEU A 37 28.54 -12.67 -42.55
N SER A 38 29.45 -13.58 -42.90
CA SER A 38 30.57 -13.97 -42.03
C SER A 38 31.66 -12.89 -41.91
N GLN A 39 31.72 -11.96 -42.87
CA GLN A 39 32.72 -10.90 -42.93
C GLN A 39 32.21 -9.57 -42.35
N THR A 40 30.89 -9.38 -42.21
CA THR A 40 30.29 -8.20 -41.58
C THR A 40 30.01 -8.42 -40.09
N THR A 41 31.05 -8.39 -39.26
CA THR A 41 30.86 -8.24 -37.81
C THR A 41 30.23 -6.88 -37.49
N GLY A 42 28.99 -6.85 -36.98
CA GLY A 42 28.31 -5.65 -36.50
C GLY A 42 27.02 -5.27 -37.21
N GLU A 43 26.57 -6.04 -38.20
CA GLU A 43 25.25 -5.84 -38.82
C GLU A 43 24.14 -6.40 -37.91
N GLY A 44 23.17 -5.56 -37.58
CA GLY A 44 21.99 -5.92 -36.79
C GLY A 44 20.72 -5.84 -37.62
N ILE A 45 19.65 -6.47 -37.13
CA ILE A 45 18.31 -6.34 -37.70
C ILE A 45 17.65 -5.12 -37.05
N ALA A 46 17.23 -4.17 -37.89
CA ALA A 46 16.37 -3.08 -37.47
C ALA A 46 14.90 -3.45 -37.71
N LEU A 47 14.06 -3.30 -36.69
CA LEU A 47 12.63 -3.58 -36.75
C LEU A 47 11.83 -2.30 -36.50
N LEU A 48 10.79 -2.07 -37.29
CA LEU A 48 9.89 -0.94 -37.13
C LEU A 48 8.43 -1.42 -37.19
N PRO A 49 7.82 -1.77 -36.04
CA PRO A 49 6.41 -2.10 -35.99
C PRO A 49 5.56 -0.88 -36.38
N GLN A 50 4.66 -1.06 -37.36
CA GLN A 50 3.74 -0.03 -37.84
C GLN A 50 2.33 -0.59 -37.96
N ASP A 51 1.34 0.24 -37.62
CA ASP A 51 -0.08 -0.13 -37.57
C ASP A 51 -0.32 -1.46 -36.83
N ALA A 52 0.47 -1.69 -35.77
CA ALA A 52 0.58 -2.97 -35.09
C ALA A 52 0.00 -2.92 -33.67
N TYR A 53 -0.54 -4.04 -33.22
CA TYR A 53 -0.92 -4.30 -31.84
C TYR A 53 -0.82 -5.81 -31.59
N PHE A 54 -0.63 -6.20 -30.34
CA PHE A 54 -0.49 -7.59 -29.94
C PHE A 54 -1.66 -7.99 -29.05
N VAL A 55 -2.27 -9.14 -29.33
CA VAL A 55 -3.31 -9.75 -28.49
C VAL A 55 -3.08 -11.25 -28.43
N PHE A 56 -3.06 -11.79 -27.23
CA PHE A 56 -2.98 -13.22 -26.99
C PHE A 56 -4.38 -13.83 -26.99
N ARG A 57 -4.64 -14.70 -27.97
CA ARG A 57 -5.94 -15.34 -28.23
C ARG A 57 -5.80 -16.86 -28.12
N GLY A 58 -6.90 -17.53 -27.77
CA GLY A 58 -6.98 -18.99 -27.77
C GLY A 58 -6.88 -19.58 -29.19
N ALA A 59 -6.60 -20.87 -29.28
CA ALA A 59 -6.55 -21.56 -30.57
C ALA A 59 -7.94 -21.57 -31.25
N GLY A 60 -8.03 -21.12 -32.50
CA GLY A 60 -9.28 -21.05 -33.26
C GLY A 60 -9.06 -20.62 -34.73
N PRO A 61 -10.12 -20.64 -35.56
CA PRO A 61 -10.05 -20.16 -36.95
C PRO A 61 -9.64 -18.68 -37.02
N ASN A 62 -9.04 -18.26 -38.14
CA ASN A 62 -8.63 -16.86 -38.38
C ASN A 62 -9.80 -15.89 -38.11
N GLU A 63 -9.72 -15.15 -37.00
CA GLU A 63 -10.70 -14.14 -36.63
C GLU A 63 -10.48 -12.86 -37.45
N THR A 64 -11.57 -12.16 -37.77
CA THR A 64 -11.43 -10.86 -38.42
C THR A 64 -10.89 -9.83 -37.42
N GLN A 65 -10.19 -8.80 -37.91
CA GLN A 65 -9.74 -7.70 -37.06
C GLN A 65 -10.91 -7.03 -36.31
N ALA A 66 -12.09 -6.93 -36.94
CA ALA A 66 -13.28 -6.39 -36.29
C ALA A 66 -13.72 -7.25 -35.09
N ASP A 67 -13.62 -8.58 -35.18
CA ASP A 67 -13.99 -9.48 -34.08
C ASP A 67 -13.00 -9.39 -32.91
N ILE A 68 -11.71 -9.22 -33.17
CA ILE A 68 -10.67 -9.03 -32.13
C ILE A 68 -10.92 -7.74 -31.34
N LEU A 69 -11.40 -6.69 -32.01
CA LEU A 69 -11.62 -5.36 -31.47
C LEU A 69 -13.03 -5.15 -30.90
N ASP A 70 -13.90 -6.15 -31.00
CA ASP A 70 -15.28 -6.09 -30.48
C ASP A 70 -15.29 -6.46 -28.98
N ALA A 71 -15.67 -5.51 -28.13
CA ALA A 71 -15.78 -5.71 -26.69
C ALA A 71 -16.76 -6.81 -26.29
N THR A 72 -17.68 -7.20 -27.17
CA THR A 72 -18.68 -8.25 -26.93
C THR A 72 -18.19 -9.64 -27.36
N LYS A 73 -17.16 -9.74 -28.20
CA LYS A 73 -16.62 -11.02 -28.73
C LYS A 73 -15.31 -11.44 -28.07
N ARG A 74 -15.37 -11.56 -26.74
CA ARG A 74 -14.22 -11.89 -25.86
C ARG A 74 -14.06 -13.41 -25.60
N VAL A 75 -14.79 -14.25 -26.34
CA VAL A 75 -14.79 -15.72 -26.16
C VAL A 75 -13.46 -16.39 -26.51
N ASN A 76 -12.62 -15.74 -27.30
CA ASN A 76 -11.29 -16.25 -27.63
C ASN A 76 -10.17 -15.52 -26.89
N ASP A 77 -10.48 -14.72 -25.86
CA ASP A 77 -9.48 -14.11 -24.96
C ASP A 77 -8.96 -15.03 -23.89
N THR A 78 -8.77 -16.27 -24.31
CA THR A 78 -8.44 -17.41 -23.47
C THR A 78 -7.03 -17.89 -23.72
N GLY A 79 -6.27 -17.27 -24.65
CA GLY A 79 -4.85 -17.54 -24.82
C GLY A 79 -4.12 -17.24 -23.52
N TYR A 80 -3.38 -18.23 -23.00
CA TYR A 80 -2.80 -18.17 -21.66
C TYR A 80 -1.35 -18.63 -21.62
N ILE A 81 -0.63 -18.09 -20.64
CA ILE A 81 0.65 -18.57 -20.15
C ILE A 81 0.36 -19.29 -18.84
N HIS A 82 0.73 -20.56 -18.76
CA HIS A 82 0.48 -21.42 -17.61
C HIS A 82 1.79 -21.65 -16.86
N TYR A 83 1.85 -21.19 -15.63
CA TYR A 83 2.99 -21.40 -14.74
C TYR A 83 2.68 -22.59 -13.83
N VAL A 84 3.13 -23.77 -14.24
CA VAL A 84 2.98 -25.01 -13.48
C VAL A 84 4.13 -25.16 -12.49
N PRO A 85 3.87 -25.23 -11.18
CA PRO A 85 4.90 -25.60 -10.22
C PRO A 85 5.25 -27.09 -10.41
N VAL A 86 6.53 -27.38 -10.64
CA VAL A 86 7.06 -28.75 -10.78
C VAL A 86 7.79 -29.17 -9.50
N GLY A 87 7.94 -30.49 -9.28
CA GLY A 87 8.56 -31.05 -8.07
C GLY A 87 7.53 -31.36 -6.96
N GLY A 88 7.87 -32.19 -5.97
CA GLY A 88 7.02 -32.50 -4.81
C GLY A 88 7.05 -31.40 -3.74
N LEU A 89 6.11 -31.38 -2.78
CA LEU A 89 6.36 -30.57 -1.58
C LEU A 89 7.40 -31.27 -0.70
N THR A 90 8.23 -30.49 -0.03
CA THR A 90 9.16 -31.00 0.98
C THR A 90 8.41 -31.29 2.29
N SER A 91 8.89 -32.26 3.06
CA SER A 91 8.31 -32.58 4.38
C SER A 91 8.38 -31.38 5.34
N THR A 92 9.40 -30.54 5.22
CA THR A 92 9.55 -29.31 6.01
C THR A 92 8.40 -28.33 5.82
N VAL A 93 7.88 -28.21 4.60
CA VAL A 93 6.76 -27.31 4.31
C VAL A 93 5.43 -27.95 4.71
N GLN A 94 5.33 -29.27 4.67
CA GLN A 94 4.13 -30.01 5.03
C GLN A 94 3.96 -30.19 6.55
N ASP A 95 5.04 -30.16 7.33
CA ASP A 95 5.05 -30.16 8.80
C ASP A 95 4.73 -28.74 9.33
N THR A 96 3.46 -28.36 9.17
CA THR A 96 2.96 -27.04 9.54
C THR A 96 2.94 -26.81 11.04
N ASN A 97 2.81 -27.88 11.84
CA ASN A 97 2.82 -27.80 13.29
C ASN A 97 4.23 -27.86 13.89
N LYS A 98 5.24 -28.20 13.08
CA LYS A 98 6.68 -28.27 13.40
C LYS A 98 7.02 -29.33 14.43
N ASP A 99 6.32 -30.47 14.42
CA ASP A 99 6.55 -31.59 15.33
C ASP A 99 7.56 -32.63 14.77
N GLY A 100 8.01 -32.44 13.52
CA GLY A 100 8.91 -33.33 12.81
C GLY A 100 8.22 -34.45 12.03
N ASN A 101 6.90 -34.54 12.06
CA ASN A 101 6.13 -35.60 11.41
C ASN A 101 4.98 -35.02 10.57
N VAL A 102 5.00 -35.28 9.26
CA VAL A 102 3.90 -34.91 8.38
C VAL A 102 2.72 -35.88 8.56
N ASN A 103 1.63 -35.42 9.17
CA ASN A 103 0.48 -36.27 9.49
C ASN A 103 -0.87 -35.51 9.49
N SER A 104 -1.96 -36.16 9.90
CA SER A 104 -3.30 -35.56 9.89
C SER A 104 -3.50 -34.39 10.87
N LEU A 105 -2.56 -34.16 11.79
CA LEU A 105 -2.53 -33.00 12.67
C LEU A 105 -1.96 -31.75 11.98
N ASP A 106 -1.35 -31.91 10.80
CA ASP A 106 -0.90 -30.79 9.98
C ASP A 106 -2.04 -30.19 9.16
N HIS A 107 -1.90 -28.89 8.90
CA HIS A 107 -2.70 -28.22 7.91
C HIS A 107 -2.22 -28.56 6.49
N SER A 108 -3.15 -28.62 5.57
CA SER A 108 -2.84 -28.83 4.15
C SER A 108 -2.12 -27.61 3.58
N VAL A 109 -1.03 -27.87 2.88
CA VAL A 109 -0.32 -26.88 2.07
C VAL A 109 -0.54 -27.23 0.61
N GLY A 110 -0.99 -26.29 -0.22
CA GLY A 110 -1.14 -26.49 -1.65
C GLY A 110 -0.06 -25.77 -2.44
N LYS A 111 0.06 -26.12 -3.72
CA LYS A 111 0.93 -25.38 -4.65
C LYS A 111 0.13 -24.35 -5.43
N ALA A 112 0.75 -23.21 -5.70
CA ALA A 112 0.16 -22.18 -6.52
C ALA A 112 0.19 -22.59 -8.00
N ASP A 113 -0.95 -22.59 -8.67
CA ASP A 113 -1.09 -22.84 -10.10
C ASP A 113 -1.58 -21.56 -10.78
N LEU A 114 -0.75 -20.96 -11.63
CA LEU A 114 -0.97 -19.61 -12.12
C LEU A 114 -1.25 -19.60 -13.62
N TYR A 115 -2.31 -18.91 -13.99
CA TYR A 115 -2.70 -18.67 -15.38
C TYR A 115 -2.68 -17.17 -15.63
N LEU A 116 -1.88 -16.71 -16.60
CA LEU A 116 -1.94 -15.35 -17.13
C LEU A 116 -2.56 -15.42 -18.51
N TYR A 117 -3.66 -14.72 -18.75
CA TYR A 117 -4.40 -14.87 -20.00
C TYR A 117 -4.89 -13.55 -20.56
N GLY A 118 -5.20 -13.60 -21.86
CA GLY A 118 -5.68 -12.46 -22.62
C GLY A 118 -4.71 -11.28 -22.61
N LEU A 119 -3.40 -11.54 -22.56
CA LEU A 119 -2.35 -10.51 -22.64
C LEU A 119 -2.50 -9.68 -23.92
N ALA A 120 -2.46 -8.35 -23.82
CA ALA A 120 -2.48 -7.47 -24.98
C ALA A 120 -1.57 -6.27 -24.77
N ILE A 121 -0.90 -5.84 -25.84
CA ILE A 121 -0.11 -4.61 -25.92
C ILE A 121 -0.59 -3.80 -27.12
N SER A 122 -1.01 -2.56 -26.87
CA SER A 122 -1.62 -1.70 -27.91
C SER A 122 -1.35 -0.22 -27.64
N LYS A 123 -1.87 0.67 -28.48
CA LYS A 123 -1.98 2.09 -28.15
C LYS A 123 -3.07 2.31 -27.10
N ASN A 124 -2.88 3.31 -26.23
CA ASN A 124 -3.90 3.86 -25.34
C ASN A 124 -4.57 5.09 -25.97
N ALA A 125 -5.71 4.93 -26.62
CA ALA A 125 -6.48 6.00 -27.25
C ALA A 125 -7.54 6.62 -26.32
N ASN A 126 -8.19 5.83 -25.45
CA ASN A 126 -9.34 6.29 -24.66
C ASN A 126 -9.10 6.45 -23.14
N ASN A 127 -7.95 6.02 -22.62
CA ASN A 127 -7.62 6.00 -21.17
C ASN A 127 -8.55 5.14 -20.29
N ASP A 128 -9.32 4.23 -20.88
CA ASP A 128 -10.16 3.29 -20.13
C ASP A 128 -9.27 2.30 -19.35
N THR A 129 -9.35 2.37 -18.03
CA THR A 129 -8.59 1.52 -17.09
C THR A 129 -9.30 0.19 -16.77
N ASN A 130 -10.44 -0.09 -17.39
CA ASN A 130 -11.20 -1.33 -17.22
C ASN A 130 -11.28 -2.16 -18.50
N SER A 131 -10.88 -1.61 -19.65
CA SER A 131 -10.76 -2.35 -20.90
C SER A 131 -9.33 -2.77 -21.17
N ARG A 132 -9.17 -4.00 -21.70
CA ARG A 132 -7.89 -4.57 -22.13
C ARG A 132 -7.27 -3.82 -23.32
N LEU A 133 -8.09 -3.47 -24.30
CA LEU A 133 -7.68 -2.78 -25.53
C LEU A 133 -8.78 -1.82 -25.99
N ASP A 134 -8.43 -0.90 -26.88
CA ASP A 134 -9.38 0.08 -27.38
C ASP A 134 -10.13 -0.46 -28.60
N THR A 135 -11.46 -0.42 -28.50
CA THR A 135 -12.37 -1.13 -29.40
C THR A 135 -12.60 -0.37 -30.70
N GLY A 136 -12.93 -1.11 -31.76
CA GLY A 136 -13.32 -0.55 -33.05
C GLY A 136 -12.17 -0.09 -33.94
N MET A 137 -12.54 0.45 -35.10
CA MET A 137 -11.64 0.87 -36.18
C MET A 137 -11.90 2.32 -36.56
N ASN A 138 -10.86 3.01 -37.04
CA ASN A 138 -10.96 4.27 -37.76
C ASN A 138 -10.53 4.03 -39.21
N GLY A 139 -11.51 3.86 -40.11
CA GLY A 139 -11.26 3.37 -41.46
C GLY A 139 -10.74 1.92 -41.44
N LEU A 140 -9.54 1.69 -42.01
CA LEU A 140 -8.87 0.39 -42.04
C LEU A 140 -7.86 0.19 -40.91
N ILE A 141 -7.77 1.13 -39.97
CA ILE A 141 -6.78 1.11 -38.88
C ILE A 141 -7.51 0.85 -37.56
N ALA A 142 -7.07 -0.15 -36.81
CA ALA A 142 -7.59 -0.43 -35.47
C ALA A 142 -7.35 0.76 -34.53
N ASN A 143 -8.31 1.09 -33.66
CA ASN A 143 -8.09 2.11 -32.63
C ASN A 143 -6.94 1.73 -31.69
N ALA A 144 -6.78 0.43 -31.43
CA ALA A 144 -5.68 -0.17 -30.69
C ALA A 144 -4.31 -0.14 -31.42
N ALA A 145 -4.27 0.10 -32.74
CA ALA A 145 -3.01 0.06 -33.48
C ALA A 145 -2.07 1.21 -33.06
N ILE A 146 -0.81 0.83 -32.84
CA ILE A 146 0.33 1.73 -32.68
C ILE A 146 0.76 2.15 -34.09
N LYS A 147 0.64 3.43 -34.43
CA LYS A 147 0.92 3.87 -35.80
C LYS A 147 2.38 3.62 -36.19
N SER A 148 3.31 3.95 -35.30
CA SER A 148 4.73 3.66 -35.44
C SER A 148 5.35 3.44 -34.06
N TRP A 149 6.13 2.38 -33.89
CA TRP A 149 6.92 2.15 -32.67
C TRP A 149 8.39 2.40 -32.92
N GLY A 150 8.76 3.68 -32.93
CA GLY A 150 10.07 4.16 -33.37
C GLY A 150 10.01 4.83 -34.74
N THR A 151 11.18 5.07 -35.33
CA THR A 151 11.35 5.64 -36.67
C THR A 151 12.51 4.95 -37.39
N ALA A 152 12.72 5.23 -38.68
CA ALA A 152 13.87 4.69 -39.41
C ALA A 152 15.23 5.09 -38.78
N THR A 153 15.30 6.24 -38.12
CA THR A 153 16.52 6.72 -37.43
C THR A 153 16.60 6.25 -35.97
N ASN A 154 15.49 5.79 -35.41
CA ASN A 154 15.39 5.27 -34.05
C ASN A 154 14.50 4.00 -34.02
N PRO A 155 14.94 2.89 -34.64
CA PRO A 155 14.17 1.66 -34.72
C PRO A 155 14.40 0.77 -33.49
N TRP A 156 13.68 -0.34 -33.42
CA TRP A 156 14.12 -1.47 -32.60
C TRP A 156 15.36 -2.11 -33.23
N ILE A 157 16.30 -2.53 -32.41
CA ILE A 157 17.57 -3.11 -32.86
C ILE A 157 17.77 -4.47 -32.22
N PHE A 158 18.03 -5.48 -33.04
CA PHE A 158 18.52 -6.78 -32.61
C PHE A 158 19.90 -7.02 -33.24
N LYS A 159 20.97 -7.00 -32.44
CA LYS A 159 22.35 -7.03 -32.95
C LYS A 159 23.29 -7.83 -32.07
N ALA A 160 24.34 -8.38 -32.65
CA ALA A 160 25.51 -8.88 -31.93
C ALA A 160 26.68 -7.91 -32.14
N THR A 161 27.36 -7.52 -31.06
CA THR A 161 28.52 -6.63 -31.11
C THR A 161 29.50 -6.94 -29.97
N THR A 162 30.72 -6.41 -30.08
CA THR A 162 31.80 -6.62 -29.11
C THR A 162 32.18 -5.30 -28.45
N ALA A 163 31.91 -5.17 -27.15
CA ALA A 163 32.39 -4.07 -26.34
C ALA A 163 33.88 -4.25 -25.99
N LYS A 164 34.65 -3.17 -26.06
CA LYS A 164 36.08 -3.12 -25.74
C LYS A 164 36.33 -2.40 -24.42
N ASN A 165 37.49 -2.65 -23.82
CA ASN A 165 37.92 -2.05 -22.55
C ASN A 165 36.94 -2.34 -21.39
N VAL A 166 36.22 -3.45 -21.46
CA VAL A 166 35.30 -3.86 -20.41
C VAL A 166 36.12 -4.32 -19.20
N PRO A 167 35.95 -3.72 -18.01
CA PRO A 167 36.64 -4.19 -16.82
C PRO A 167 36.35 -5.67 -16.55
N ASN A 168 37.39 -6.44 -16.27
CA ASN A 168 37.26 -7.84 -15.93
C ASN A 168 37.37 -8.07 -14.40
N PHE A 169 37.09 -9.31 -13.99
CA PHE A 169 37.15 -9.74 -12.59
C PHE A 169 38.58 -10.00 -12.07
N SER A 170 39.62 -9.87 -12.92
CA SER A 170 41.03 -10.09 -12.56
C SER A 170 41.52 -9.07 -11.54
N SER A 171 42.58 -9.35 -10.77
CA SER A 171 43.25 -8.31 -9.97
C SER A 171 44.03 -7.30 -10.84
N SER A 172 44.42 -7.69 -12.05
CA SER A 172 45.13 -6.84 -13.01
C SER A 172 44.16 -6.01 -13.84
N ALA A 173 44.55 -4.79 -14.20
CA ALA A 173 43.78 -3.91 -15.08
C ALA A 173 43.86 -4.37 -16.55
N CYS A 174 42.86 -3.99 -17.33
CA CYS A 174 42.82 -4.22 -18.77
C CYS A 174 43.95 -3.49 -19.50
N THR A 175 44.65 -4.17 -20.42
CA THR A 175 45.70 -3.54 -21.25
C THR A 175 45.15 -3.02 -22.59
N GLY A 176 44.07 -2.24 -22.54
CA GLY A 176 43.51 -1.56 -23.72
C GLY A 176 42.58 -2.41 -24.59
N GLY A 177 42.04 -1.79 -25.66
CA GLY A 177 40.90 -2.32 -26.40
C GLY A 177 41.19 -3.52 -27.32
N THR A 178 42.45 -3.91 -27.49
CA THR A 178 42.89 -5.09 -28.25
C THR A 178 43.10 -6.33 -27.38
N ASP A 179 43.08 -6.16 -26.06
CA ASP A 179 43.17 -7.27 -25.11
C ASP A 179 41.86 -8.07 -25.11
N VAL A 180 41.92 -9.31 -25.60
CA VAL A 180 40.76 -10.22 -25.65
C VAL A 180 40.18 -10.52 -24.28
N SER A 181 40.97 -10.38 -23.20
CA SER A 181 40.49 -10.55 -21.83
C SER A 181 39.64 -9.38 -21.32
N CYS A 182 39.47 -8.33 -22.14
CA CYS A 182 38.70 -7.12 -21.87
C CYS A 182 37.71 -6.79 -23.00
N GLN A 183 37.36 -7.81 -23.78
CA GLN A 183 36.36 -7.74 -24.85
C GLN A 183 35.18 -8.65 -24.51
N VAL A 184 33.97 -8.09 -24.50
CA VAL A 184 32.73 -8.85 -24.28
C VAL A 184 31.87 -8.77 -25.52
N THR A 185 31.66 -9.90 -26.18
CA THR A 185 30.65 -10.03 -27.23
C THR A 185 29.29 -10.31 -26.60
N TYR A 186 28.29 -9.54 -27.00
CA TYR A 186 26.93 -9.66 -26.49
C TYR A 186 25.90 -9.64 -27.61
N LEU A 187 24.83 -10.41 -27.43
CA LEU A 187 23.61 -10.32 -28.21
C LEU A 187 22.68 -9.31 -27.53
N ASN A 188 22.19 -8.33 -28.27
CA ASN A 188 21.42 -7.21 -27.75
C ASN A 188 20.04 -7.13 -28.40
N LEU A 189 19.01 -6.94 -27.58
CA LEU A 189 17.72 -6.42 -28.00
C LEU A 189 17.54 -5.02 -27.41
N GLU A 190 17.33 -4.03 -28.25
CA GLU A 190 17.20 -2.63 -27.88
C GLU A 190 15.91 -2.05 -28.47
N ALA A 191 15.10 -1.45 -27.59
CA ALA A 191 13.96 -0.65 -28.00
C ALA A 191 14.45 0.70 -28.56
N PRO A 192 13.63 1.42 -29.35
CA PRO A 192 13.93 2.79 -29.74
C PRO A 192 14.39 3.61 -28.53
N LEU A 193 15.42 4.42 -28.69
CA LEU A 193 15.90 5.31 -27.64
C LEU A 193 14.78 6.24 -27.20
N TYR A 194 14.80 6.62 -25.93
CA TYR A 194 13.79 7.51 -25.37
C TYR A 194 14.11 8.95 -25.75
N GLU A 195 13.16 9.66 -26.35
CA GLU A 195 13.35 11.03 -26.78
C GLU A 195 13.25 12.00 -25.61
N THR A 196 14.16 12.97 -25.54
CA THR A 196 14.09 14.04 -24.53
C THR A 196 12.91 14.98 -24.80
N THR A 197 12.44 15.03 -26.05
CA THR A 197 11.24 15.75 -26.47
C THR A 197 10.30 14.77 -27.16
N ILE A 198 9.24 14.36 -26.48
CA ILE A 198 8.30 13.35 -27.00
C ILE A 198 7.63 13.85 -28.29
N PRO A 199 7.57 13.03 -29.36
CA PRO A 199 6.86 13.37 -30.59
C PRO A 199 5.37 13.63 -30.33
N THR A 200 4.81 14.57 -31.08
CA THR A 200 3.36 14.86 -31.05
C THR A 200 2.56 14.12 -32.11
N ALA A 201 3.22 13.70 -33.20
CA ALA A 201 2.59 12.99 -34.31
C ALA A 201 2.76 11.47 -34.17
N SER A 202 1.67 10.72 -34.34
CA SER A 202 1.66 9.24 -34.25
C SER A 202 2.59 8.58 -35.28
N ALA A 203 2.70 9.15 -36.49
CA ALA A 203 3.62 8.69 -37.53
C ALA A 203 5.11 8.79 -37.14
N ASN A 204 5.44 9.69 -36.21
CA ASN A 204 6.80 9.90 -35.71
C ASN A 204 7.07 9.12 -34.41
N GLY A 205 6.16 8.26 -33.97
CA GLY A 205 6.34 7.43 -32.78
C GLY A 205 5.65 7.94 -31.51
N ALA A 206 4.78 8.96 -31.57
CA ALA A 206 4.07 9.48 -30.39
C ALA A 206 3.27 8.39 -29.64
N ASP A 207 2.70 7.44 -30.39
CA ASP A 207 1.93 6.32 -29.83
C ASP A 207 2.77 5.40 -28.93
N ALA A 208 4.10 5.30 -29.19
CA ALA A 208 5.04 4.50 -28.40
C ALA A 208 5.31 5.05 -26.99
N TYR A 209 4.90 6.29 -26.72
CA TYR A 209 4.94 6.92 -25.39
C TYR A 209 3.60 6.86 -24.66
N ASN A 210 2.59 6.23 -25.27
CA ASN A 210 1.24 6.14 -24.74
C ASN A 210 0.66 4.74 -25.04
N LEU A 211 1.37 3.71 -24.59
CA LEU A 211 1.00 2.32 -24.77
C LEU A 211 -0.03 1.87 -23.72
N LYS A 212 -0.69 0.77 -24.02
CA LYS A 212 -1.66 0.08 -23.18
C LYS A 212 -1.25 -1.38 -23.03
N LEU A 213 -1.25 -1.87 -21.80
CA LEU A 213 -1.07 -3.25 -21.43
C LEU A 213 -2.35 -3.71 -20.74
N GLY A 214 -2.90 -4.83 -21.18
CA GLY A 214 -4.04 -5.44 -20.52
C GLY A 214 -3.81 -6.93 -20.34
N LEU A 215 -4.13 -7.45 -19.16
CA LEU A 215 -4.02 -8.87 -18.84
C LEU A 215 -5.03 -9.25 -17.75
N TRP A 216 -5.28 -10.54 -17.66
CA TRP A 216 -5.91 -11.16 -16.50
C TRP A 216 -5.02 -12.25 -15.93
N ALA A 217 -5.19 -12.54 -14.65
CA ALA A 217 -4.53 -13.66 -14.01
C ALA A 217 -5.45 -14.38 -13.04
N ASP A 218 -5.34 -15.71 -13.01
CA ASP A 218 -5.91 -16.57 -12.00
C ASP A 218 -4.79 -17.30 -11.27
N ALA A 219 -4.79 -17.25 -9.95
CA ALA A 219 -3.89 -18.01 -9.08
C ALA A 219 -4.71 -18.98 -8.24
N PHE A 220 -4.56 -20.27 -8.51
CA PHE A 220 -5.24 -21.33 -7.77
C PHE A 220 -4.33 -21.99 -6.75
N VAL A 221 -4.92 -22.55 -5.69
CA VAL A 221 -4.23 -23.46 -4.79
C VAL A 221 -4.62 -24.89 -5.14
N ARG A 222 -3.65 -25.72 -5.52
CA ARG A 222 -3.87 -27.13 -5.90
C ARG A 222 -4.00 -28.04 -4.68
N ASP A 223 -4.98 -28.94 -4.75
CA ASP A 223 -5.10 -30.12 -3.89
C ASP A 223 -4.13 -31.20 -4.36
N GLN A 224 -3.24 -31.63 -3.47
CA GLN A 224 -2.20 -32.62 -3.75
C GLN A 224 -2.72 -34.04 -3.84
N SER A 225 -3.89 -34.30 -3.25
CA SER A 225 -4.56 -35.61 -3.32
C SER A 225 -5.22 -35.84 -4.69
N LYS A 226 -5.26 -34.83 -5.55
CA LYS A 226 -5.93 -34.86 -6.85
C LYS A 226 -4.93 -34.79 -7.99
N ALA A 227 -5.15 -35.65 -8.98
CA ALA A 227 -4.47 -35.56 -10.26
C ALA A 227 -4.91 -34.30 -11.03
N GLU A 228 -4.07 -33.85 -11.95
CA GLU A 228 -4.40 -32.78 -12.89
C GLU A 228 -5.64 -33.14 -13.73
N GLY A 229 -6.52 -32.17 -13.94
CA GLY A 229 -7.77 -32.34 -14.68
C GLY A 229 -8.92 -32.94 -13.85
N ASN A 230 -8.69 -33.29 -12.58
CA ASN A 230 -9.78 -33.67 -11.68
C ASN A 230 -10.66 -32.46 -11.35
N ALA A 231 -11.98 -32.66 -11.26
CA ALA A 231 -12.94 -31.58 -10.95
C ALA A 231 -12.70 -30.92 -9.58
N ASP A 232 -12.10 -31.65 -8.64
CA ASP A 232 -11.80 -31.16 -7.29
C ASP A 232 -10.32 -30.74 -7.12
N GLN A 233 -9.54 -30.64 -8.20
CA GLN A 233 -8.10 -30.33 -8.11
C GLN A 233 -7.76 -28.98 -7.45
N PHE A 234 -8.73 -28.07 -7.34
CA PHE A 234 -8.58 -26.77 -6.68
C PHE A 234 -9.39 -26.66 -5.37
N LYS A 235 -9.87 -27.78 -4.84
CA LYS A 235 -10.61 -27.84 -3.57
C LYS A 235 -9.71 -28.33 -2.43
N LEU A 236 -8.57 -27.69 -2.19
CA LEU A 236 -7.71 -28.03 -1.04
C LEU A 236 -8.50 -27.91 0.27
N GLY A 237 -8.49 -28.98 1.08
CA GLY A 237 -9.06 -29.03 2.42
C GLY A 237 -8.15 -28.41 3.49
N GLU A 238 -8.65 -28.30 4.72
CA GLU A 238 -7.91 -27.65 5.82
C GLU A 238 -6.81 -28.55 6.40
N GLN A 239 -7.07 -29.85 6.52
CA GLN A 239 -6.15 -30.83 7.08
C GLN A 239 -5.28 -31.47 6.00
N PHE A 240 -4.11 -31.96 6.39
CA PHE A 240 -3.14 -32.57 5.49
C PHE A 240 -3.76 -33.61 4.54
N SER A 241 -3.52 -33.43 3.23
CA SER A 241 -3.96 -34.33 2.15
C SER A 241 -5.48 -34.57 2.12
N THR A 242 -6.28 -33.55 2.47
CA THR A 242 -7.74 -33.61 2.39
C THR A 242 -8.27 -32.69 1.28
N THR A 243 -9.43 -33.08 0.72
CA THR A 243 -10.21 -32.27 -0.21
C THR A 243 -11.35 -31.61 0.54
N HIS A 244 -11.58 -30.33 0.29
CA HIS A 244 -12.71 -29.60 0.82
C HIS A 244 -14.03 -30.20 0.31
N THR A 245 -14.91 -30.54 1.25
CA THR A 245 -16.29 -30.93 0.99
C THR A 245 -17.20 -29.81 1.49
N SER A 246 -18.04 -29.26 0.61
CA SER A 246 -18.95 -28.17 0.98
C SER A 246 -19.95 -28.65 2.03
N ARG A 247 -20.11 -27.87 3.10
CA ARG A 247 -21.17 -28.03 4.09
C ARG A 247 -22.34 -27.10 3.72
N PRO A 248 -23.59 -27.41 4.10
CA PRO A 248 -24.76 -26.56 3.79
C PRO A 248 -24.63 -25.10 4.27
N GLU A 249 -23.80 -24.86 5.28
CA GLU A 249 -23.55 -23.55 5.90
C GLU A 249 -22.33 -22.82 5.31
N GLU A 250 -21.56 -23.48 4.43
CA GLU A 250 -20.31 -22.96 3.86
C GLU A 250 -20.43 -22.89 2.34
N ALA A 251 -20.36 -21.67 1.78
CA ALA A 251 -20.19 -21.50 0.34
C ALA A 251 -18.90 -22.22 -0.12
N GLU A 252 -18.88 -22.77 -1.34
CA GLU A 252 -17.65 -23.38 -1.89
C GLU A 252 -16.46 -22.44 -1.69
N ARG A 253 -15.37 -22.93 -1.08
CA ARG A 253 -14.19 -22.11 -0.84
C ARG A 253 -13.55 -21.70 -2.17
N ALA A 254 -13.44 -20.40 -2.37
CA ALA A 254 -12.69 -19.83 -3.48
C ALA A 254 -11.19 -19.94 -3.20
N ASN A 255 -10.58 -21.08 -3.50
CA ASN A 255 -9.12 -21.24 -3.50
C ASN A 255 -8.49 -20.62 -4.76
N ARG A 256 -8.96 -19.42 -5.13
CA ARG A 256 -8.55 -18.68 -6.32
C ARG A 256 -8.43 -17.20 -5.97
N LEU A 257 -7.29 -16.61 -6.33
CA LEU A 257 -7.19 -15.17 -6.50
C LEU A 257 -7.30 -14.85 -8.00
N ARG A 258 -8.23 -13.98 -8.36
CA ARG A 258 -8.43 -13.50 -9.72
C ARG A 258 -8.09 -12.02 -9.80
N LEU A 259 -7.40 -11.63 -10.87
CA LEU A 259 -6.88 -10.30 -11.08
C LEU A 259 -7.12 -9.82 -12.51
N GLN A 260 -7.48 -8.55 -12.67
CA GLN A 260 -7.30 -7.77 -13.89
C GLN A 260 -6.17 -6.77 -13.69
N GLY A 261 -5.22 -6.74 -14.62
CA GLY A 261 -4.17 -5.73 -14.69
C GLY A 261 -4.31 -4.89 -15.97
N ILE A 262 -4.55 -3.59 -15.85
CA ILE A 262 -4.58 -2.65 -16.98
C ILE A 262 -3.59 -1.52 -16.72
N TRP A 263 -2.66 -1.29 -17.64
CA TRP A 263 -1.73 -0.16 -17.60
C TRP A 263 -1.87 0.70 -18.84
N ASN A 264 -2.35 1.92 -18.65
CA ASN A 264 -2.44 2.94 -19.69
C ASN A 264 -1.26 3.90 -19.61
N GLY A 265 -0.88 4.44 -20.77
CA GLY A 265 -0.01 5.60 -20.88
C GLY A 265 1.46 5.35 -20.54
N PHE A 266 1.97 4.14 -20.77
CA PHE A 266 3.40 3.84 -20.54
C PHE A 266 4.21 3.73 -21.84
N SER A 267 5.54 3.73 -21.70
CA SER A 267 6.50 3.51 -22.77
C SER A 267 7.58 2.54 -22.34
N VAL A 268 8.13 1.78 -23.28
CA VAL A 268 9.34 0.96 -23.08
C VAL A 268 10.57 1.52 -23.79
N ASN A 269 10.45 2.68 -24.43
CA ASN A 269 11.56 3.29 -25.16
C ASN A 269 12.74 3.58 -24.22
N GLY A 270 13.96 3.38 -24.74
CA GLY A 270 15.21 3.44 -23.99
C GLY A 270 15.51 2.19 -23.16
N SER A 271 14.78 1.09 -23.38
CA SER A 271 15.09 -0.22 -22.78
C SER A 271 16.06 -1.02 -23.65
N ASN A 272 16.90 -1.83 -23.02
CA ASN A 272 17.78 -2.79 -23.67
C ASN A 272 18.02 -4.03 -22.81
N LEU A 273 18.38 -5.12 -23.46
CA LEU A 273 18.81 -6.37 -22.84
C LEU A 273 19.97 -6.97 -23.61
N GLN A 274 21.08 -7.17 -22.91
CA GLN A 274 22.30 -7.79 -23.40
C GLN A 274 22.46 -9.18 -22.78
N VAL A 275 22.69 -10.17 -23.64
CA VAL A 275 23.01 -11.54 -23.25
C VAL A 275 24.43 -11.85 -23.71
N PHE A 276 25.26 -12.32 -22.79
CA PHE A 276 26.69 -12.52 -23.07
C PHE A 276 27.30 -13.60 -22.19
N GLN A 277 28.54 -13.96 -22.48
CA GLN A 277 29.36 -14.77 -21.60
C GLN A 277 30.29 -13.86 -20.78
N THR A 278 30.31 -14.04 -19.47
CA THR A 278 31.15 -13.24 -18.57
C THR A 278 32.65 -13.50 -18.78
N LEU A 279 33.46 -12.47 -18.54
CA LEU A 279 34.91 -12.55 -18.67
C LEU A 279 35.55 -13.45 -17.60
N LYS A 280 36.77 -13.94 -17.88
CA LYS A 280 37.63 -14.59 -16.89
C LYS A 280 38.24 -13.56 -15.94
N GLY A 281 38.81 -14.05 -14.83
CA GLY A 281 39.65 -13.27 -13.93
C GLY A 281 39.26 -13.39 -12.45
N ALA A 282 38.06 -13.87 -12.15
CA ALA A 282 37.67 -14.11 -10.77
C ALA A 282 38.54 -15.24 -10.19
N THR A 283 39.16 -14.97 -9.05
CA THR A 283 39.86 -15.94 -8.22
C THR A 283 39.24 -15.82 -6.84
N ASP A 284 38.90 -16.91 -6.13
CA ASP A 284 38.20 -16.83 -4.84
C ASP A 284 38.86 -15.89 -3.78
N SER A 285 40.10 -15.46 -4.02
CA SER A 285 40.77 -14.34 -3.38
C SER A 285 40.03 -13.00 -3.55
N GLY A 286 39.75 -12.29 -2.45
CA GLY A 286 38.99 -11.02 -2.49
C GLY A 286 37.46 -11.18 -2.54
N GLY A 287 36.96 -12.42 -2.48
CA GLY A 287 35.54 -12.74 -2.40
C GLY A 287 34.77 -12.59 -3.71
N LEU A 288 35.43 -12.85 -4.84
CA LEU A 288 34.82 -13.09 -6.16
C LEU A 288 34.94 -14.58 -6.49
N SER A 289 33.83 -15.26 -6.77
CA SER A 289 33.86 -16.71 -7.01
C SER A 289 34.37 -17.05 -8.42
N TYR A 290 35.13 -18.14 -8.58
CA TYR A 290 35.43 -18.72 -9.90
C TYR A 290 34.19 -18.99 -10.74
N PHE A 291 33.04 -19.18 -10.09
CA PHE A 291 31.74 -19.34 -10.74
C PHE A 291 31.36 -18.15 -11.64
N TYR A 292 31.95 -16.98 -11.45
CA TYR A 292 31.71 -15.82 -12.32
C TYR A 292 32.39 -15.92 -13.68
N ASN A 293 33.34 -16.85 -13.87
CA ASN A 293 34.13 -16.92 -15.09
C ASN A 293 33.44 -17.77 -16.17
N ASN A 294 33.27 -17.21 -17.37
CA ASN A 294 32.69 -17.90 -18.53
C ASN A 294 31.24 -18.36 -18.34
N THR A 295 30.48 -17.64 -17.52
CA THR A 295 29.10 -17.94 -17.16
C THR A 295 28.14 -17.11 -18.00
N LEU A 296 26.92 -17.60 -18.21
CA LEU A 296 25.88 -16.85 -18.91
C LEU A 296 25.51 -15.62 -18.08
N GLY A 297 25.74 -14.44 -18.66
CA GLY A 297 25.48 -13.14 -18.08
C GLY A 297 24.37 -12.39 -18.83
N LEU A 298 23.61 -11.62 -18.06
CA LEU A 298 22.60 -10.69 -18.52
C LEU A 298 22.94 -9.30 -17.97
N ALA A 299 22.81 -8.28 -18.82
CA ALA A 299 22.86 -6.89 -18.41
C ALA A 299 21.87 -6.06 -19.20
N GLY A 300 21.34 -4.98 -18.64
CA GLY A 300 20.46 -4.10 -19.40
C GLY A 300 19.70 -3.11 -18.53
N THR A 301 18.95 -2.25 -19.19
CA THR A 301 18.05 -1.27 -18.59
C THR A 301 16.65 -1.59 -19.07
N LEU A 302 15.73 -1.87 -18.14
CA LEU A 302 14.32 -2.03 -18.44
C LEU A 302 13.58 -0.78 -17.98
N ARG A 303 12.92 -0.08 -18.91
CA ARG A 303 12.17 1.14 -18.65
C ARG A 303 10.71 0.89 -18.95
N PHE A 304 9.86 1.24 -17.99
CA PHE A 304 8.41 1.24 -18.13
C PHE A 304 7.91 2.57 -17.57
N ASN A 305 7.87 3.58 -18.45
CA ASN A 305 7.70 4.97 -18.04
C ASN A 305 6.35 5.52 -18.46
N SER A 306 5.60 6.04 -17.50
CA SER A 306 4.34 6.76 -17.72
C SER A 306 4.53 8.22 -18.14
N GLY A 307 5.76 8.74 -18.05
CA GLY A 307 6.12 10.12 -18.39
C GLY A 307 6.28 11.02 -17.17
N ASP A 308 6.48 12.31 -17.44
CA ASP A 308 6.73 13.34 -16.41
C ASP A 308 5.49 13.55 -15.51
N GLY A 309 5.66 13.32 -14.21
CA GLY A 309 4.62 13.46 -13.19
C GLY A 309 4.56 14.82 -12.51
N ALA A 310 5.45 15.77 -12.83
CA ALA A 310 5.57 17.03 -12.09
C ALA A 310 4.30 17.89 -12.16
N GLY A 311 3.55 17.78 -13.26
CA GLY A 311 2.28 18.47 -13.48
C GLY A 311 1.05 17.75 -12.91
N LEU A 312 1.18 16.52 -12.40
CA LEU A 312 0.08 15.71 -11.88
C LEU A 312 -0.29 16.17 -10.46
N LYS A 313 -0.72 17.42 -10.29
CA LYS A 313 -1.05 18.03 -8.99
C LYS A 313 -2.56 18.21 -8.88
N ALA A 314 -3.17 17.70 -7.82
CA ALA A 314 -4.57 17.95 -7.52
C ALA A 314 -4.75 19.38 -7.03
N GLY A 315 -5.76 20.10 -7.52
CA GLY A 315 -6.17 21.36 -6.90
C GLY A 315 -6.94 21.07 -5.61
N ILE A 316 -6.60 21.73 -4.51
CA ILE A 316 -7.31 21.55 -3.24
C ILE A 316 -7.66 22.90 -2.61
N THR A 317 -8.90 23.02 -2.13
CA THR A 317 -9.25 24.04 -1.13
C THR A 317 -9.14 23.36 0.21
N ARG A 318 -8.15 23.67 1.04
CA ARG A 318 -7.94 22.92 2.29
C ARG A 318 -9.07 23.23 3.30
N PRO A 319 -9.65 22.21 3.96
CA PRO A 319 -10.62 22.47 5.01
C PRO A 319 -9.94 23.04 6.24
N THR A 320 -10.64 23.91 6.96
CA THR A 320 -10.31 24.23 8.35
C THR A 320 -10.83 23.09 9.23
N ILE A 321 -9.92 22.47 9.98
CA ILE A 321 -10.25 21.43 10.95
C ILE A 321 -10.21 22.06 12.33
N ASN A 322 -11.33 22.01 13.04
CA ASN A 322 -11.43 22.50 14.40
C ASN A 322 -11.86 21.37 15.33
N ARG A 323 -11.17 21.25 16.46
CA ARG A 323 -11.63 20.45 17.60
C ARG A 323 -12.02 21.38 18.72
N SER A 324 -13.25 21.26 19.20
CA SER A 324 -13.73 21.93 20.40
C SER A 324 -14.03 20.90 21.47
N GLU A 325 -13.53 21.13 22.68
CA GLU A 325 -13.81 20.27 23.82
C GLU A 325 -14.55 21.07 24.89
N SER A 326 -15.60 20.46 25.42
CA SER A 326 -16.35 20.99 26.56
C SER A 326 -16.60 19.86 27.54
N THR A 327 -16.82 20.20 28.81
CA THR A 327 -17.22 19.21 29.80
C THR A 327 -18.61 19.53 30.32
N THR A 328 -19.45 18.52 30.44
CA THR A 328 -20.80 18.66 30.96
C THR A 328 -20.98 17.70 32.11
N LEU A 329 -21.21 18.24 33.31
CA LEU A 329 -21.61 17.43 34.47
C LEU A 329 -22.94 16.75 34.17
N ARG A 330 -23.04 15.47 34.50
CA ARG A 330 -24.20 14.64 34.15
C ARG A 330 -24.85 14.00 35.36
N TYR A 331 -24.03 13.67 36.34
CA TYR A 331 -24.49 13.07 37.57
C TYR A 331 -23.61 13.49 38.73
N SER A 332 -24.25 13.68 39.88
CA SER A 332 -23.58 13.82 41.17
C SER A 332 -24.49 13.16 42.20
N THR A 333 -23.94 12.27 43.03
CA THR A 333 -24.68 11.75 44.18
C THR A 333 -24.87 12.81 45.25
N GLN A 334 -25.98 12.68 45.96
CA GLN A 334 -26.30 13.20 47.29
C GLN A 334 -25.93 12.12 48.34
N ASP A 335 -25.70 12.44 49.64
CA ASP A 335 -25.75 11.36 50.67
C ASP A 335 -27.10 10.69 50.55
N LEU A 336 -27.11 9.42 50.17
CA LEU A 336 -28.26 8.55 50.32
C LEU A 336 -28.39 8.22 51.80
N ASN A 337 -28.96 9.16 52.59
CA ASN A 337 -29.79 8.92 53.79
C ASN A 337 -30.00 10.20 54.60
N TYR A 338 -30.83 11.11 54.09
CA TYR A 338 -31.53 12.05 54.96
C TYR A 338 -33.03 12.07 54.65
N VAL A 339 -33.76 11.15 55.29
CA VAL A 339 -35.21 11.29 55.43
C VAL A 339 -35.46 11.92 56.79
N ASN A 340 -35.98 13.15 56.78
CA ASN A 340 -36.33 13.91 57.97
C ASN A 340 -37.67 13.41 58.54
N SER A 341 -37.72 12.14 58.93
CA SER A 341 -38.80 11.57 59.73
C SER A 341 -38.12 11.01 60.97
N GLY A 342 -38.42 11.54 62.16
CA GLY A 342 -37.76 11.25 63.44
C GLY A 342 -37.81 9.80 63.94
N ALA A 343 -37.66 8.81 63.07
CA ALA A 343 -37.39 7.42 63.34
C ALA A 343 -36.02 7.05 62.73
N GLU A 344 -35.14 6.50 63.55
CA GLU A 344 -33.84 5.99 63.16
C GLU A 344 -33.95 4.92 62.06
N PRO A 345 -33.22 5.02 60.93
CA PRO A 345 -33.08 3.89 60.03
C PRO A 345 -32.21 2.85 60.71
N THR A 346 -32.76 1.66 60.94
CA THR A 346 -32.05 0.48 61.47
C THR A 346 -31.29 -0.29 60.40
N ASP A 347 -31.28 0.21 59.16
CA ASP A 347 -30.68 -0.49 58.04
C ASP A 347 -29.22 -0.10 57.84
N ALA A 348 -28.44 -1.06 57.39
CA ALA A 348 -26.99 -1.05 57.32
C ALA A 348 -26.42 -0.13 56.20
N SER A 349 -27.16 0.90 55.79
CA SER A 349 -26.98 1.64 54.55
C SER A 349 -26.28 2.99 54.71
N PHE A 350 -25.20 3.08 55.49
CA PHE A 350 -24.28 4.21 55.35
C PHE A 350 -23.50 4.06 54.03
N ASN A 351 -23.89 4.79 52.99
CA ASN A 351 -23.21 4.74 51.71
C ASN A 351 -21.86 5.48 51.81
N SER A 352 -20.77 4.73 52.00
CA SER A 352 -19.40 5.23 52.17
C SER A 352 -18.77 5.80 50.88
N ARG A 353 -19.57 6.17 49.87
CA ARG A 353 -19.11 6.49 48.51
C ARG A 353 -19.92 7.63 47.90
N ILE A 354 -19.21 8.57 47.25
CA ILE A 354 -19.79 9.68 46.50
C ILE A 354 -19.26 9.62 45.07
N TYR A 355 -20.17 9.71 44.08
CA TYR A 355 -19.86 9.61 42.65
C TYR A 355 -20.17 10.93 41.95
N GLN A 356 -19.32 11.30 41.00
CA GLN A 356 -19.63 12.29 40.00
C GLN A 356 -19.30 11.77 38.62
N LEU A 357 -20.22 12.03 37.69
CA LEU A 357 -20.08 11.69 36.28
C LEU A 357 -20.19 12.97 35.47
N ARG A 358 -19.32 13.08 34.48
CA ARG A 358 -19.42 14.08 33.43
C ARG A 358 -19.16 13.43 32.09
N THR A 359 -19.57 14.08 31.03
CA THR A 359 -19.06 13.77 29.69
C THR A 359 -18.07 14.84 29.29
N GLN A 360 -16.94 14.43 28.72
CA GLN A 360 -16.15 15.28 27.84
C GLN A 360 -16.80 15.20 26.45
N ASN A 361 -17.38 16.31 26.01
CA ASN A 361 -18.00 16.45 24.70
C ASN A 361 -16.93 17.01 23.77
N THR A 362 -16.60 16.26 22.72
CA THR A 362 -15.64 16.69 21.70
C THR A 362 -16.39 16.87 20.39
N THR A 363 -16.33 18.06 19.81
CA THR A 363 -16.87 18.34 18.49
C THR A 363 -15.71 18.56 17.53
N ASP A 364 -15.58 17.67 16.55
CA ASP A 364 -14.67 17.84 15.43
C ASP A 364 -15.48 18.39 14.25
N SER A 365 -15.14 19.58 13.78
CA SER A 365 -15.73 20.17 12.58
C SER A 365 -14.70 20.35 11.48
N VAL A 366 -15.12 20.01 10.27
CA VAL A 366 -14.35 20.14 9.04
C VAL A 366 -15.16 21.03 8.12
N SER A 367 -14.59 22.17 7.71
CA SER A 367 -15.26 23.05 6.76
C SER A 367 -15.43 22.36 5.40
N ALA A 368 -16.34 22.89 4.57
CA ALA A 368 -16.44 22.42 3.19
C ALA A 368 -15.11 22.62 2.47
N TRP A 369 -14.81 21.72 1.55
CA TRP A 369 -13.57 21.74 0.80
C TRP A 369 -13.76 21.08 -0.56
N SER A 370 -12.77 21.25 -1.44
CA SER A 370 -12.83 20.68 -2.79
C SER A 370 -11.51 20.05 -3.17
N PHE A 371 -11.60 18.99 -3.96
CA PHE A 371 -10.48 18.30 -4.58
C PHE A 371 -10.73 18.23 -6.08
N ASN A 372 -9.83 18.80 -6.87
CA ASN A 372 -9.89 18.82 -8.33
C ASN A 372 -8.78 17.92 -8.90
N MET A 373 -9.17 16.79 -9.47
CA MET A 373 -8.26 15.87 -10.13
C MET A 373 -7.83 16.44 -11.49
N PRO A 374 -6.53 16.54 -11.80
CA PRO A 374 -6.05 16.89 -13.14
C PRO A 374 -6.39 15.78 -14.13
N SER A 375 -6.29 16.09 -15.43
CA SER A 375 -6.42 15.07 -16.47
C SER A 375 -5.31 14.03 -16.33
N VAL A 376 -5.68 12.76 -16.22
CA VAL A 376 -4.74 11.64 -16.11
C VAL A 376 -4.88 10.74 -17.32
N LYS A 377 -3.75 10.45 -17.97
CA LYS A 377 -3.68 9.47 -19.06
C LYS A 377 -3.03 8.16 -18.61
N SER A 378 -2.06 8.25 -17.69
CA SER A 378 -1.21 7.13 -17.31
C SER A 378 -1.61 6.55 -15.95
N VAL A 379 -2.20 5.36 -15.97
CA VAL A 379 -2.69 4.67 -14.77
C VAL A 379 -2.43 3.18 -14.93
N LEU A 380 -1.79 2.58 -13.92
CA LEU A 380 -1.75 1.14 -13.71
C LEU A 380 -2.81 0.76 -12.68
N ARG A 381 -3.70 -0.15 -13.05
CA ARG A 381 -4.79 -0.61 -12.21
C ARG A 381 -4.74 -2.11 -12.02
N PHE A 382 -4.94 -2.53 -10.79
CA PHE A 382 -5.13 -3.91 -10.39
C PHE A 382 -6.50 -4.08 -9.73
N SER A 383 -7.37 -4.92 -10.28
CA SER A 383 -8.73 -5.14 -9.78
C SER A 383 -9.00 -6.61 -9.54
N THR A 384 -9.73 -6.91 -8.47
CA THR A 384 -10.09 -8.29 -8.11
C THR A 384 -11.61 -8.52 -8.10
N GLN A 385 -12.39 -7.45 -8.14
CA GLN A 385 -13.84 -7.53 -8.10
C GLN A 385 -14.46 -7.79 -9.48
N GLU A 386 -14.87 -9.04 -9.71
CA GLU A 386 -15.64 -9.43 -10.89
C GLU A 386 -17.08 -8.88 -10.87
N CYS A 387 -17.63 -8.59 -12.05
CA CYS A 387 -19.05 -8.26 -12.26
C CYS A 387 -19.95 -9.52 -12.08
N GLY A 388 -21.09 -9.42 -11.38
CA GLY A 388 -22.12 -10.47 -11.37
C GLY A 388 -22.99 -10.58 -10.11
N ALA A 389 -24.14 -11.28 -10.23
CA ALA A 389 -25.19 -11.37 -9.20
C ALA A 389 -24.70 -11.95 -7.87
N GLY A 390 -24.86 -11.18 -6.78
CA GLY A 390 -24.43 -11.52 -5.41
C GLY A 390 -23.32 -10.63 -4.85
N ASN A 391 -22.72 -9.74 -5.65
CA ASN A 391 -21.67 -8.83 -5.21
C ASN A 391 -22.19 -7.38 -5.08
N LEU A 392 -21.91 -6.73 -3.95
CA LEU A 392 -22.53 -5.46 -3.52
C LEU A 392 -22.04 -4.19 -4.26
N ASN A 393 -21.05 -4.25 -5.16
CA ASN A 393 -20.43 -3.03 -5.72
C ASN A 393 -20.43 -2.93 -7.27
N GLY A 394 -21.62 -2.82 -7.87
CA GLY A 394 -21.82 -1.77 -8.89
C GLY A 394 -21.67 -2.10 -10.38
N CYS A 395 -21.60 -3.36 -10.80
CA CYS A 395 -21.65 -3.73 -12.22
C CYS A 395 -22.92 -4.55 -12.51
N THR A 396 -23.82 -4.03 -13.34
CA THR A 396 -25.16 -4.60 -13.62
C THR A 396 -25.18 -5.67 -14.71
N THR A 397 -24.02 -6.03 -15.28
CA THR A 397 -23.93 -6.92 -16.43
C THR A 397 -23.31 -8.28 -16.07
N GLY A 398 -24.02 -9.35 -16.42
CA GLY A 398 -23.53 -10.74 -16.43
C GLY A 398 -23.77 -11.54 -15.16
N SER A 399 -23.74 -12.87 -15.30
CA SER A 399 -23.56 -13.79 -14.18
C SER A 399 -22.08 -13.85 -13.82
N ALA A 400 -21.74 -13.84 -12.53
CA ALA A 400 -20.36 -14.06 -12.09
C ALA A 400 -19.86 -15.42 -12.61
N GLN A 401 -18.62 -15.51 -13.07
CA GLN A 401 -18.01 -16.78 -13.40
C GLN A 401 -17.87 -17.64 -12.15
N GLY A 402 -18.01 -18.97 -12.31
CA GLY A 402 -17.89 -19.90 -11.19
C GLY A 402 -16.61 -19.71 -10.39
N LEU A 403 -16.65 -20.01 -9.08
CA LEU A 403 -15.55 -19.77 -8.15
C LEU A 403 -14.25 -20.51 -8.52
N LEU A 404 -14.38 -21.67 -9.16
CA LEU A 404 -13.25 -22.49 -9.64
C LEU A 404 -13.08 -22.44 -11.16
N ALA A 405 -13.83 -21.57 -11.84
CA ALA A 405 -13.83 -21.53 -13.29
C ALA A 405 -12.72 -20.64 -13.84
N SER A 406 -12.04 -21.05 -14.90
CA SER A 406 -11.03 -20.23 -15.59
C SER A 406 -10.97 -20.59 -17.07
N PRO A 407 -10.74 -19.62 -17.98
CA PRO A 407 -10.49 -19.91 -19.38
C PRO A 407 -9.33 -20.88 -19.63
N GLY A 408 -8.37 -20.95 -18.70
CA GLY A 408 -7.21 -21.85 -18.79
C GLY A 408 -7.44 -23.28 -18.30
N VAL A 409 -8.60 -23.58 -17.69
CA VAL A 409 -8.88 -24.89 -17.06
C VAL A 409 -9.89 -25.67 -17.91
N SER A 410 -9.45 -26.82 -18.44
CA SER A 410 -10.32 -27.72 -19.21
C SER A 410 -11.48 -28.27 -18.38
N GLY A 411 -12.68 -28.35 -18.96
CA GLY A 411 -13.88 -28.87 -18.27
C GLY A 411 -14.62 -27.86 -17.37
N SER A 412 -14.10 -26.64 -17.21
CA SER A 412 -14.68 -25.58 -16.37
C SER A 412 -16.01 -24.98 -16.89
N GLY A 413 -16.40 -25.25 -18.14
CA GLY A 413 -17.60 -24.69 -18.77
C GLY A 413 -17.55 -23.18 -19.07
N VAL A 414 -16.47 -22.48 -18.70
CA VAL A 414 -16.30 -21.04 -18.93
C VAL A 414 -15.27 -20.83 -20.02
N THR A 415 -15.69 -20.17 -21.11
CA THR A 415 -14.86 -19.91 -22.29
C THR A 415 -14.60 -18.42 -22.54
N THR A 416 -15.00 -17.52 -21.64
CA THR A 416 -14.87 -16.07 -21.85
C THR A 416 -13.99 -15.43 -20.78
N ALA A 417 -13.30 -14.34 -21.12
CA ALA A 417 -12.59 -13.53 -20.12
C ALA A 417 -13.56 -12.80 -19.17
N PRO A 418 -13.21 -12.63 -17.88
CA PRO A 418 -14.08 -11.99 -16.89
C PRO A 418 -14.17 -10.47 -17.03
N ASN A 419 -15.29 -9.90 -16.58
CA ASN A 419 -15.51 -8.46 -16.47
C ASN A 419 -15.32 -8.00 -15.02
N PHE A 420 -14.79 -6.79 -14.81
CA PHE A 420 -14.49 -6.25 -13.48
C PHE A 420 -15.24 -4.95 -13.22
N SER A 421 -15.54 -4.68 -11.96
CA SER A 421 -16.15 -3.41 -11.53
C SER A 421 -15.21 -2.26 -11.87
N PRO A 422 -15.62 -1.23 -12.64
CA PRO A 422 -14.70 -0.19 -13.14
C PRO A 422 -14.08 0.68 -12.05
N ASN A 423 -14.69 0.74 -10.86
CA ASN A 423 -14.31 1.66 -9.79
C ASN A 423 -13.54 0.99 -8.65
N GLU A 424 -13.39 -0.34 -8.68
CA GLU A 424 -12.66 -1.11 -7.67
C GLU A 424 -11.19 -1.32 -8.06
N GLY A 425 -10.35 -1.53 -7.06
CA GLY A 425 -8.98 -2.00 -7.23
C GLY A 425 -7.94 -1.03 -6.68
N LEU A 426 -6.68 -1.39 -6.83
CA LEU A 426 -5.53 -0.54 -6.59
C LEU A 426 -5.23 0.25 -7.86
N PHE A 427 -5.26 1.57 -7.78
CA PHE A 427 -4.87 2.48 -8.85
C PHE A 427 -3.53 3.11 -8.51
N ILE A 428 -2.59 3.02 -9.44
CA ILE A 428 -1.26 3.59 -9.36
C ILE A 428 -1.16 4.60 -10.49
N TYR A 429 -1.16 5.88 -10.14
CA TYR A 429 -1.12 7.00 -11.05
C TYR A 429 0.31 7.30 -11.49
N ASN A 430 0.53 7.45 -12.79
CA ASN A 430 1.81 7.81 -13.42
C ASN A 430 3.04 7.04 -12.88
N PRO A 431 3.03 5.69 -12.84
CA PRO A 431 4.20 4.92 -12.43
C PRO A 431 5.30 5.00 -13.48
N ASN A 432 6.53 5.30 -13.04
CA ASN A 432 7.74 5.14 -13.83
C ASN A 432 8.65 4.12 -13.15
N ILE A 433 8.97 3.04 -13.84
CA ILE A 433 9.77 1.93 -13.34
C ILE A 433 10.99 1.81 -14.24
N ASN A 434 12.16 2.17 -13.73
CA ASN A 434 13.43 2.11 -14.45
C ASN A 434 14.37 1.18 -13.69
N LEU A 435 14.58 -0.02 -14.22
CA LEU A 435 15.38 -1.07 -13.59
C LEU A 435 16.67 -1.24 -14.37
N VAL A 436 17.80 -0.93 -13.72
CA VAL A 436 19.13 -1.23 -14.24
C VAL A 436 19.53 -2.61 -13.73
N LEU A 437 19.49 -3.58 -14.63
CA LEU A 437 19.91 -4.96 -14.41
C LEU A 437 21.40 -5.09 -14.67
N GLY A 438 22.23 -4.68 -13.71
CA GLY A 438 23.69 -4.86 -13.80
C GLY A 438 24.35 -4.16 -14.98
N SER A 439 25.58 -4.57 -15.29
CA SER A 439 26.38 -4.08 -16.43
C SER A 439 27.29 -5.21 -16.96
N LEU A 440 28.03 -4.97 -18.05
CA LEU A 440 28.93 -5.99 -18.61
C LEU A 440 30.01 -6.48 -17.62
N TYR A 441 30.36 -5.64 -16.64
CA TYR A 441 31.35 -5.92 -15.59
C TYR A 441 30.72 -6.12 -14.20
N GLN A 442 29.39 -6.08 -14.12
CA GLN A 442 28.60 -6.50 -12.95
C GLN A 442 27.28 -7.14 -13.41
N PRO A 443 27.31 -8.28 -14.12
CA PRO A 443 26.10 -8.89 -14.66
C PRO A 443 25.20 -9.52 -13.61
N VAL A 444 23.97 -9.80 -14.04
CA VAL A 444 23.16 -10.89 -13.49
C VAL A 444 23.62 -12.19 -14.16
N ILE A 445 24.07 -13.17 -13.38
CA ILE A 445 24.50 -14.48 -13.89
C ILE A 445 23.49 -15.56 -13.54
N LEU A 446 23.37 -16.52 -14.47
CA LEU A 446 22.53 -17.70 -14.34
C LEU A 446 23.44 -18.91 -14.10
N GLY A 447 23.18 -19.64 -13.02
CA GLY A 447 24.04 -20.72 -12.55
C GLY A 447 23.30 -21.97 -12.15
N SER A 448 24.02 -23.09 -12.20
CA SER A 448 23.58 -24.30 -11.52
C SER A 448 24.79 -25.01 -10.90
N ASP A 449 24.57 -25.54 -9.70
CA ASP A 449 25.51 -26.46 -9.04
C ASP A 449 25.21 -27.94 -9.40
N GLY A 450 24.33 -28.16 -10.39
CA GLY A 450 23.82 -29.48 -10.80
C GLY A 450 22.62 -29.98 -10.00
N LYS A 451 22.24 -29.30 -8.91
CA LYS A 451 21.05 -29.60 -8.10
C LYS A 451 20.10 -28.41 -7.99
N ASN A 452 20.66 -27.23 -7.76
CA ASN A 452 19.96 -25.97 -7.60
C ASN A 452 20.26 -25.07 -8.78
N PHE A 453 19.29 -24.23 -9.11
CA PHE A 453 19.49 -23.08 -9.96
C PHE A 453 19.80 -21.86 -9.09
N SER A 454 20.63 -20.95 -9.59
CA SER A 454 20.90 -19.67 -8.93
C SER A 454 20.86 -18.51 -9.92
N LEU A 455 20.18 -17.44 -9.50
CA LEU A 455 20.21 -16.13 -10.12
C LEU A 455 21.05 -15.22 -9.23
N GLU A 456 22.12 -14.62 -9.75
CA GLU A 456 23.02 -13.82 -8.94
C GLU A 456 23.43 -12.53 -9.63
N VAL A 457 23.19 -11.37 -9.02
CA VAL A 457 23.88 -10.12 -9.40
C VAL A 457 25.29 -10.23 -8.86
N THR A 458 26.27 -10.30 -9.75
CA THR A 458 27.68 -10.45 -9.36
C THR A 458 28.12 -9.32 -8.44
N ARG A 459 29.03 -9.66 -7.52
CA ARG A 459 29.66 -8.67 -6.65
C ARG A 459 30.54 -7.72 -7.46
N ILE A 460 30.51 -6.43 -7.12
CA ILE A 460 31.43 -5.43 -7.68
C ILE A 460 32.88 -5.81 -7.30
N PRO A 461 33.79 -6.00 -8.27
CA PRO A 461 35.20 -6.23 -7.97
C PRO A 461 35.80 -5.07 -7.19
N ASN A 462 36.68 -5.36 -6.23
CA ASN A 462 37.33 -4.34 -5.41
C ASN A 462 38.41 -3.57 -6.21
N LYS A 463 37.97 -2.73 -7.15
CA LYS A 463 38.80 -1.91 -8.03
C LYS A 463 38.23 -0.51 -8.13
N GLU A 464 39.07 0.50 -7.87
CA GLU A 464 38.68 1.91 -7.93
C GLU A 464 38.07 2.30 -9.29
N GLU A 465 38.68 1.85 -10.39
CA GLU A 465 38.22 2.14 -11.75
C GLU A 465 36.80 1.62 -12.05
N ILE A 466 36.36 0.55 -11.37
CA ILE A 466 35.00 0.00 -11.51
C ILE A 466 34.05 0.78 -10.62
N TYR A 467 34.46 1.10 -9.39
CA TYR A 467 33.65 1.93 -8.49
C TYR A 467 33.34 3.30 -9.08
N LYS A 468 34.31 3.94 -9.74
CA LYS A 468 34.11 5.21 -10.46
C LYS A 468 33.13 5.07 -11.62
N LYS A 469 33.01 3.90 -12.26
CA LYS A 469 32.01 3.67 -13.32
C LYS A 469 30.61 3.40 -12.78
N ILE A 470 30.49 2.84 -11.58
CA ILE A 470 29.22 2.47 -10.95
C ILE A 470 28.62 3.62 -10.15
N TYR A 471 29.39 4.27 -9.28
CA TYR A 471 28.89 5.26 -8.35
C TYR A 471 28.73 6.65 -8.97
N THR A 472 27.80 7.40 -8.40
CA THR A 472 27.50 8.78 -8.75
C THR A 472 28.02 9.72 -7.65
N ASP A 473 28.78 10.73 -8.02
CA ASP A 473 29.01 11.89 -7.13
C ASP A 473 27.89 12.91 -7.31
N TYR A 474 26.97 12.95 -6.34
CA TYR A 474 25.84 13.89 -6.35
C TYR A 474 26.26 15.35 -6.06
N THR A 475 27.44 15.57 -5.50
CA THR A 475 27.96 16.94 -5.30
C THR A 475 28.44 17.56 -6.61
N GLY A 476 28.78 16.72 -7.60
CA GLY A 476 29.33 17.13 -8.88
C GLY A 476 30.76 17.66 -8.80
N THR A 477 31.48 17.37 -7.72
CA THR A 477 32.86 17.85 -7.50
C THR A 477 33.89 16.96 -8.19
N ASP A 478 33.61 15.66 -8.31
CA ASP A 478 34.47 14.69 -8.99
C ASP A 478 33.76 14.13 -10.24
N ALA A 479 34.18 14.64 -11.41
CA ALA A 479 33.66 14.21 -12.70
C ALA A 479 34.11 12.80 -13.12
N SER A 480 35.05 12.17 -12.40
CA SER A 480 35.49 10.80 -12.69
C SER A 480 34.47 9.74 -12.29
N TYR A 481 33.49 10.09 -11.44
CA TYR A 481 32.34 9.24 -11.16
C TYR A 481 31.34 9.31 -12.33
N LEU A 482 31.15 8.21 -13.02
CA LEU A 482 30.35 8.09 -14.23
C LEU A 482 28.99 7.44 -13.99
N GLY A 483 28.72 6.95 -12.77
CA GLY A 483 27.41 6.45 -12.40
C GLY A 483 26.32 7.51 -12.54
N SER A 484 25.10 7.05 -12.79
CA SER A 484 23.90 7.88 -12.81
C SER A 484 22.68 7.02 -12.52
N THR A 485 21.71 7.65 -11.88
CA THR A 485 20.38 7.07 -11.71
C THR A 485 19.63 7.11 -13.04
N CYS A 486 19.02 5.99 -13.39
CA CYS A 486 18.09 5.90 -14.50
C CYS A 486 16.69 6.19 -13.99
N ASN A 487 16.14 7.32 -14.40
CA ASN A 487 14.77 7.76 -14.14
C ASN A 487 14.13 8.34 -15.41
N VAL A 488 12.97 8.97 -15.28
CA VAL A 488 12.20 9.52 -16.43
C VAL A 488 12.88 10.73 -17.09
N TYR A 489 13.66 11.51 -16.33
CA TYR A 489 14.34 12.71 -16.84
C TYR A 489 15.74 12.40 -17.39
N GLN A 490 16.43 11.41 -16.81
CA GLN A 490 17.79 11.04 -17.19
C GLN A 490 18.02 9.53 -17.02
N CYS A 491 18.67 8.90 -18.00
CA CYS A 491 19.07 7.49 -17.90
C CYS A 491 20.35 7.25 -18.70
N GLY A 492 21.50 7.56 -18.10
CA GLY A 492 22.78 7.62 -18.81
C GLY A 492 22.83 8.70 -19.90
N THR A 493 23.96 8.77 -20.60
CA THR A 493 24.16 9.71 -21.73
C THR A 493 23.94 9.01 -23.06
N SER A 494 23.07 9.49 -23.94
CA SER A 494 23.01 9.01 -25.33
C SER A 494 24.16 9.58 -26.17
N GLU A 495 24.61 8.85 -27.19
CA GLU A 495 25.52 9.38 -28.22
C GLU A 495 24.77 10.10 -29.35
N ILE A 496 23.45 9.88 -29.42
CA ILE A 496 22.58 10.53 -30.40
C ILE A 496 21.89 11.71 -29.71
N SER A 497 22.07 12.91 -30.26
CA SER A 497 21.46 14.14 -29.76
C SER A 497 19.92 14.04 -29.76
N GLY A 498 19.29 14.54 -28.70
CA GLY A 498 17.83 14.48 -28.53
C GLY A 498 17.29 13.19 -27.92
N TYR A 499 18.17 12.25 -27.58
CA TYR A 499 17.78 10.96 -26.98
C TYR A 499 18.44 10.73 -25.61
N GLN A 500 17.81 9.86 -24.83
CA GLN A 500 18.28 9.28 -23.58
C GLN A 500 17.97 7.78 -23.56
N GLY A 501 18.55 7.06 -22.60
CA GLY A 501 18.49 5.61 -22.52
C GLY A 501 19.89 5.07 -22.40
N GLY A 502 20.09 4.13 -21.47
CA GLY A 502 21.37 3.50 -21.19
C GLY A 502 21.79 2.55 -22.29
N SER A 503 21.90 3.04 -23.54
CA SER A 503 22.32 2.24 -24.67
C SER A 503 23.60 1.50 -24.35
N PRO A 504 23.73 0.25 -24.83
CA PRO A 504 24.97 -0.48 -24.72
C PRO A 504 26.15 0.36 -25.20
N ARG A 505 27.28 0.30 -24.49
CA ARG A 505 28.52 0.94 -24.92
C ARG A 505 29.40 -0.09 -25.61
N ASP A 506 29.99 0.32 -26.72
CA ASP A 506 30.96 -0.50 -27.44
C ASP A 506 32.42 -0.22 -27.01
N ASP A 507 32.66 0.84 -26.22
CA ASP A 507 33.97 1.13 -25.63
C ASP A 507 33.85 1.77 -24.24
N TYR A 508 34.46 1.13 -23.24
CA TYR A 508 34.51 1.55 -21.84
C TYR A 508 35.85 2.21 -21.43
N SER A 509 36.67 2.64 -22.39
CA SER A 509 37.89 3.41 -22.13
C SER A 509 37.58 4.77 -21.48
N ALA A 510 38.53 5.29 -20.68
CA ALA A 510 38.37 6.60 -20.04
C ALA A 510 38.13 7.72 -21.07
N SER A 511 38.80 7.67 -22.23
CA SER A 511 38.61 8.63 -23.33
C SER A 511 37.20 8.56 -23.92
N SER A 512 36.70 7.35 -24.23
CA SER A 512 35.35 7.15 -24.78
C SER A 512 34.25 7.63 -23.83
N LEU A 513 34.47 7.52 -22.52
CA LEU A 513 33.50 7.88 -21.48
C LEU A 513 33.62 9.32 -20.97
N THR A 514 34.51 10.13 -21.54
CA THR A 514 34.67 11.53 -21.15
C THR A 514 33.34 12.28 -21.30
N ASN A 515 32.90 12.96 -20.23
CA ASN A 515 31.61 13.69 -20.15
C ASN A 515 30.36 12.81 -20.36
N LYS A 516 30.47 11.49 -20.24
CA LYS A 516 29.34 10.56 -20.35
C LYS A 516 28.99 9.96 -19.00
N LYS A 517 27.71 9.67 -18.80
CA LYS A 517 27.19 8.94 -17.65
C LYS A 517 26.66 7.56 -18.06
N LEU A 518 26.73 6.61 -17.14
CA LEU A 518 26.27 5.23 -17.27
C LEU A 518 25.04 5.01 -16.38
N ALA A 519 23.99 4.41 -16.95
CA ALA A 519 22.83 3.97 -16.18
C ALA A 519 23.27 2.81 -15.27
N THR A 520 23.27 3.03 -13.96
CA THR A 520 23.84 2.11 -12.95
C THR A 520 22.92 1.92 -11.76
N HIS A 521 22.07 2.91 -11.48
CA HIS A 521 21.10 2.85 -10.39
C HIS A 521 19.69 2.88 -10.95
N SER A 522 18.80 2.10 -10.33
CA SER A 522 17.39 2.00 -10.66
C SER A 522 16.57 3.09 -9.96
N SER A 523 15.40 3.41 -10.51
CA SER A 523 14.41 4.26 -9.86
C SER A 523 12.99 3.72 -10.04
N ILE A 524 12.14 3.97 -9.05
CA ILE A 524 10.69 3.79 -9.14
C ILE A 524 10.05 5.08 -8.65
N SER A 525 9.19 5.68 -9.47
CA SER A 525 8.41 6.84 -9.07
C SER A 525 6.94 6.62 -9.35
N ILE A 526 6.09 7.12 -8.46
CA ILE A 526 4.65 6.98 -8.53
C ILE A 526 4.02 8.33 -8.28
N GLY A 527 3.17 8.77 -9.20
CA GLY A 527 2.33 9.94 -9.01
C GLY A 527 3.03 11.26 -9.26
N THR A 528 2.72 12.25 -8.42
CA THR A 528 3.30 13.60 -8.45
C THR A 528 4.75 13.57 -7.99
N VAL A 529 5.65 13.37 -8.95
CA VAL A 529 7.09 13.33 -8.74
C VAL A 529 7.74 14.33 -9.68
N GLU A 530 8.67 15.10 -9.14
CA GLU A 530 9.41 16.12 -9.86
C GLU A 530 10.91 15.96 -9.65
N SER A 531 11.71 16.58 -10.53
CA SER A 531 13.15 16.70 -10.37
C SER A 531 13.54 18.17 -10.45
N LEU A 532 14.21 18.66 -9.41
CA LEU A 532 14.64 20.06 -9.30
C LEU A 532 16.04 20.28 -9.88
N ASP A 533 16.75 19.21 -10.23
CA ASP A 533 18.17 19.21 -10.64
C ASP A 533 18.40 18.58 -12.02
N GLY A 534 17.35 18.50 -12.83
CA GLY A 534 17.43 18.01 -14.21
C GLY A 534 17.59 16.50 -14.32
N GLY A 535 17.11 15.73 -13.35
CA GLY A 535 17.10 14.27 -13.36
C GLY A 535 18.19 13.61 -12.53
N LYS A 536 18.98 14.36 -11.75
CA LYS A 536 19.95 13.74 -10.84
C LYS A 536 19.25 13.13 -9.63
N THR A 537 18.22 13.80 -9.11
CA THR A 537 17.38 13.29 -8.02
C THR A 537 15.90 13.48 -8.32
N LEU A 538 15.10 12.52 -7.86
CA LEU A 538 13.64 12.57 -7.85
C LEU A 538 13.11 12.92 -6.46
N GLN A 539 12.02 13.69 -6.42
CA GLN A 539 11.35 14.07 -5.18
C GLN A 539 9.83 13.90 -5.31
N ALA A 540 9.21 13.30 -4.30
CA ALA A 540 7.76 13.26 -4.18
C ALA A 540 7.25 14.63 -3.73
N PHE A 541 6.29 15.19 -4.47
CA PHE A 541 5.67 16.46 -4.12
C PHE A 541 4.91 16.35 -2.79
N LYS A 542 5.11 17.30 -1.89
CA LYS A 542 4.56 17.27 -0.52
C LYS A 542 3.26 18.07 -0.34
N GLY A 543 2.70 18.59 -1.43
CA GLY A 543 1.56 19.49 -1.40
C GLY A 543 1.93 20.94 -1.05
N THR A 544 0.99 21.85 -1.31
CA THR A 544 1.04 23.26 -0.93
C THR A 544 -0.31 23.67 -0.30
N ALA A 545 -0.52 24.97 -0.11
CA ALA A 545 -1.80 25.48 0.37
C ALA A 545 -2.96 25.26 -0.63
N THR A 546 -2.67 25.12 -1.93
CA THR A 546 -3.67 25.04 -3.00
C THR A 546 -3.54 23.78 -3.87
N GLN A 547 -2.51 22.98 -3.67
CA GLN A 547 -2.26 21.77 -4.43
C GLN A 547 -1.92 20.60 -3.52
N ASP A 548 -2.26 19.39 -3.96
CA ASP A 548 -1.90 18.14 -3.29
C ASP A 548 -1.32 17.12 -4.26
N ALA A 549 -0.59 16.14 -3.72
CA ALA A 549 -0.03 15.06 -4.51
C ALA A 549 -1.07 13.99 -4.83
N ILE A 550 -0.87 13.29 -5.93
CA ILE A 550 -1.67 12.15 -6.42
C ILE A 550 -0.67 11.02 -6.62
N GLY A 551 -1.00 9.79 -6.21
CA GLY A 551 -0.12 8.66 -6.56
C GLY A 551 -0.77 7.31 -6.44
N ILE A 552 -1.07 6.83 -5.24
CA ILE A 552 -1.72 5.52 -5.05
C ILE A 552 -3.13 5.72 -4.52
N SER A 553 -4.12 5.01 -5.06
CA SER A 553 -5.45 4.95 -4.47
C SER A 553 -6.07 3.57 -4.40
N PHE A 554 -6.89 3.35 -3.37
CA PHE A 554 -7.80 2.21 -3.29
C PHE A 554 -9.18 2.64 -3.78
N GLY A 555 -9.57 2.13 -4.95
CA GLY A 555 -10.71 2.61 -5.70
C GLY A 555 -10.38 3.82 -6.57
N LEU A 556 -11.20 4.02 -7.60
CA LEU A 556 -11.02 5.10 -8.57
C LEU A 556 -11.20 6.47 -7.89
N ILE A 557 -10.23 7.37 -8.06
CA ILE A 557 -10.43 8.79 -7.70
C ILE A 557 -11.37 9.42 -8.75
N PRO A 558 -12.50 10.03 -8.36
CA PRO A 558 -13.41 10.68 -9.30
C PRO A 558 -12.69 11.75 -10.14
N THR A 559 -13.01 11.80 -11.43
CA THR A 559 -12.45 12.81 -12.33
C THR A 559 -13.11 14.17 -12.11
N GLY A 560 -12.34 15.25 -12.27
CA GLY A 560 -12.83 16.62 -12.11
C GLY A 560 -12.89 17.10 -10.65
N THR A 561 -13.78 18.06 -10.38
CA THR A 561 -13.93 18.66 -9.04
C THR A 561 -14.91 17.87 -8.19
N THR A 562 -14.40 17.25 -7.12
CA THR A 562 -15.21 16.69 -6.04
C THR A 562 -15.37 17.75 -4.95
N ASN A 563 -16.60 18.21 -4.73
CA ASN A 563 -16.93 19.09 -3.61
C ASN A 563 -17.35 18.24 -2.43
N ILE A 564 -16.69 18.45 -1.30
CA ILE A 564 -16.95 17.71 -0.06
C ILE A 564 -17.60 18.69 0.91
N ALA A 565 -18.82 18.35 1.32
CA ALA A 565 -19.60 19.16 2.24
C ALA A 565 -18.90 19.27 3.59
N ALA A 566 -19.15 20.37 4.30
CA ALA A 566 -18.73 20.51 5.67
C ALA A 566 -19.31 19.35 6.50
N SER A 567 -18.49 18.81 7.40
CA SER A 567 -18.89 17.72 8.28
C SER A 567 -18.66 18.11 9.73
N THR A 568 -19.49 17.61 10.63
CA THR A 568 -19.34 17.80 12.07
C THR A 568 -19.64 16.49 12.76
N SER A 569 -18.64 15.98 13.49
CA SER A 569 -18.74 14.77 14.29
C SER A 569 -18.69 15.14 15.76
N ASN A 570 -19.63 14.60 16.54
CA ASN A 570 -19.69 14.80 17.98
C ASN A 570 -19.36 13.49 18.70
N TYR A 571 -18.48 13.56 19.68
CA TYR A 571 -18.02 12.47 20.50
C TYR A 571 -18.27 12.77 21.97
N TYR A 572 -18.52 11.72 22.75
CA TYR A 572 -18.82 11.85 24.17
C TYR A 572 -17.99 10.81 24.92
N GLN A 573 -17.03 11.25 25.73
CA GLN A 573 -16.28 10.38 26.62
C GLN A 573 -16.84 10.54 28.03
N LEU A 574 -17.36 9.45 28.61
CA LEU A 574 -17.76 9.42 30.01
C LEU A 574 -16.53 9.48 30.90
N GLU A 575 -16.56 10.38 31.86
CA GLU A 575 -15.56 10.49 32.90
C GLU A 575 -16.23 10.38 34.25
N ALA A 576 -15.65 9.57 35.12
CA ALA A 576 -16.09 9.38 36.48
C ALA A 576 -15.03 9.87 37.44
N ARG A 577 -15.46 10.41 38.57
CA ARG A 577 -14.62 10.55 39.75
C ARG A 577 -15.36 10.00 40.95
N ILE A 578 -14.63 9.26 41.77
CA ILE A 578 -15.17 8.55 42.92
C ILE A 578 -14.38 8.96 44.14
N ARG A 579 -15.10 9.27 45.21
CA ARG A 579 -14.54 9.50 46.53
C ARG A 579 -15.16 8.48 47.46
N SER A 580 -14.32 7.77 48.22
CA SER A 580 -14.76 6.75 49.17
C SER A 580 -14.22 7.06 50.55
N TYR A 581 -14.98 6.69 51.57
CA TYR A 581 -14.63 6.89 52.96
C TYR A 581 -13.82 5.70 53.47
N TYR A 582 -12.59 5.97 53.93
CA TYR A 582 -11.67 4.95 54.43
C TYR A 582 -11.50 5.09 55.95
N THR A 583 -11.62 3.96 56.64
CA THR A 583 -11.24 3.82 58.05
C THR A 583 -10.04 2.87 58.14
N PRO A 584 -8.86 3.33 58.62
CA PRO A 584 -7.74 2.43 58.84
C PRO A 584 -8.02 1.61 60.10
N ASN A 585 -8.42 0.34 59.97
CA ASN A 585 -8.43 -0.58 61.12
C ASN A 585 -7.41 -1.70 60.86
N GLY A 586 -6.22 -1.54 61.43
CA GLY A 586 -5.22 -2.60 61.53
C GLY A 586 -5.63 -3.61 62.58
N CYS A 587 -6.34 -4.66 62.18
CA CYS A 587 -6.58 -5.83 63.03
C CYS A 587 -5.84 -7.02 62.39
N VAL A 588 -4.68 -7.38 62.94
CA VAL A 588 -3.99 -8.61 62.55
C VAL A 588 -4.63 -9.76 63.33
N ALA A 589 -5.19 -10.74 62.63
CA ALA A 589 -5.74 -11.93 63.25
C ALA A 589 -4.59 -12.77 63.86
N THR A 590 -4.53 -12.84 65.18
CA THR A 590 -3.81 -13.90 65.88
C THR A 590 -4.82 -14.97 66.29
N GLY A 591 -4.44 -16.23 66.13
CA GLY A 591 -5.36 -17.37 66.14
C GLY A 591 -6.23 -17.51 67.38
N THR A 592 -7.46 -17.99 67.14
CA THR A 592 -8.41 -18.57 68.10
C THR A 592 -8.52 -17.86 69.46
N GLY A 593 -9.08 -16.66 69.42
CA GLY A 593 -9.51 -15.87 70.57
C GLY A 593 -9.96 -14.50 70.06
N SER A 594 -11.00 -13.92 70.66
CA SER A 594 -11.63 -12.64 70.24
C SER A 594 -10.61 -11.58 69.78
N PRO A 595 -10.83 -10.86 68.66
CA PRO A 595 -9.84 -9.91 68.13
C PRO A 595 -9.55 -8.82 69.15
N ALA A 596 -8.32 -8.80 69.68
CA ALA A 596 -7.87 -7.73 70.56
C ALA A 596 -7.46 -6.53 69.70
N CYS A 597 -8.37 -5.55 69.57
CA CYS A 597 -8.01 -4.21 69.11
C CYS A 597 -7.23 -3.52 70.24
N THR A 598 -5.91 -3.71 70.28
CA THR A 598 -5.09 -2.98 71.25
C THR A 598 -5.09 -1.51 70.86
N ALA A 599 -5.68 -0.66 71.70
CA ALA A 599 -5.52 0.78 71.59
C ALA A 599 -4.01 1.09 71.69
N ASN A 600 -3.39 1.40 70.56
CA ASN A 600 -2.02 1.90 70.56
C ASN A 600 -2.03 3.32 71.14
N THR A 601 -1.79 3.43 72.45
CA THR A 601 -1.76 4.68 73.20
C THR A 601 -0.40 5.37 73.21
N THR A 602 0.52 5.06 72.27
CA THR A 602 1.83 5.72 72.23
C THR A 602 2.27 6.15 70.83
N SER A 603 1.42 6.89 70.11
CA SER A 603 1.87 7.74 69.00
C SER A 603 1.35 9.17 69.18
N THR A 604 2.25 10.05 69.62
CA THR A 604 2.05 11.50 69.78
C THR A 604 2.29 12.28 68.48
N THR A 605 2.01 11.68 67.32
CA THR A 605 2.03 12.37 66.02
C THR A 605 0.74 12.09 65.24
N ALA A 606 -0.17 13.06 65.30
CA ALA A 606 -1.22 13.34 64.32
C ALA A 606 -2.10 12.18 63.76
N ASN A 607 -3.40 12.26 64.09
CA ASN A 607 -4.51 11.96 63.18
C ASN A 607 -4.58 10.57 62.52
N GLN A 608 -4.98 9.54 63.28
CA GLN A 608 -5.77 8.43 62.70
C GLN A 608 -7.23 8.87 62.47
N GLN A 609 -7.42 10.02 61.83
CA GLN A 609 -8.74 10.52 61.47
C GLN A 609 -9.28 9.67 60.31
N ASN A 610 -10.56 9.32 60.39
CA ASN A 610 -11.30 8.79 59.25
C ASN A 610 -11.22 9.80 58.10
N ARG A 611 -10.91 9.34 56.88
CA ARG A 611 -10.62 10.22 55.75
C ARG A 611 -11.39 9.80 54.51
N TRP A 612 -11.90 10.80 53.79
CA TRP A 612 -12.33 10.61 52.42
C TRP A 612 -11.11 10.57 51.51
N THR A 613 -11.00 9.53 50.68
CA THR A 613 -9.91 9.36 49.71
C THR A 613 -10.49 9.19 48.31
N TYR A 614 -9.85 9.80 47.30
CA TYR A 614 -10.23 9.59 45.91
C TYR A 614 -9.76 8.21 45.43
N VAL A 615 -10.60 7.54 44.65
CA VAL A 615 -10.19 6.32 43.95
C VAL A 615 -9.35 6.75 42.75
N THR A 616 -8.04 6.87 42.92
CA THR A 616 -7.12 7.20 41.82
C THR A 616 -6.69 5.91 41.11
N GLY A 617 -7.05 5.77 39.83
CA GLY A 617 -6.57 4.67 38.99
C GLY A 617 -5.17 4.97 38.42
N LEU A 618 -4.25 4.01 38.62
CA LEU A 618 -2.93 3.84 38.00
C LEU A 618 -1.78 4.70 38.56
N ASN A 619 -0.77 4.03 39.16
CA ASN A 619 0.59 4.54 39.23
C ASN A 619 1.37 4.16 37.96
N SER A 620 2.41 4.94 37.63
CA SER A 620 3.17 4.98 36.37
C SER A 620 3.92 3.70 35.96
N ALA A 621 3.71 2.58 36.65
CA ALA A 621 4.53 1.37 36.56
C ALA A 621 3.81 0.13 36.00
N GLY A 622 2.57 0.25 35.50
CA GLY A 622 1.89 -0.83 34.78
C GLY A 622 1.60 -2.10 35.59
N GLN A 623 1.79 -2.09 36.91
CA GLN A 623 1.37 -3.18 37.78
C GLN A 623 -0.11 -3.01 38.14
N ALA A 624 -0.86 -4.10 38.08
CA ALA A 624 -2.24 -4.20 38.55
C ALA A 624 -2.31 -4.02 40.08
N ALA A 625 -2.03 -2.82 40.57
CA ALA A 625 -2.33 -2.42 41.94
C ALA A 625 -3.77 -1.91 41.98
N ASN A 626 -4.69 -2.83 41.74
CA ASN A 626 -5.92 -2.79 42.47
C ASN A 626 -5.83 -3.94 43.47
N PRO A 627 -5.97 -3.73 44.78
CA PRO A 627 -6.33 -4.86 45.61
C PRO A 627 -7.77 -5.36 45.29
N TYR A 628 -8.56 -4.62 44.49
CA TYR A 628 -9.99 -4.85 44.26
C TYR A 628 -10.50 -4.41 42.88
N GLY A 629 -10.04 -5.05 41.80
CA GLY A 629 -10.46 -4.78 40.40
C GLY A 629 -11.83 -4.09 40.31
N VAL A 630 -11.93 -2.86 39.76
CA VAL A 630 -13.24 -2.22 39.56
C VAL A 630 -13.90 -2.95 38.39
N ASN A 631 -14.42 -4.12 38.73
CA ASN A 631 -15.61 -4.71 38.18
C ASN A 631 -16.74 -4.16 39.04
N ILE A 632 -17.64 -3.37 38.44
CA ILE A 632 -18.73 -2.70 39.15
C ILE A 632 -19.89 -3.68 39.37
N ASN A 633 -19.56 -4.83 39.99
CA ASN A 633 -20.47 -5.86 40.46
C ASN A 633 -19.68 -6.75 41.44
N SER A 634 -19.57 -6.33 42.69
CA SER A 634 -19.25 -7.28 43.76
C SER A 634 -19.93 -6.89 45.06
N SER A 635 -20.87 -7.73 45.47
CA SER A 635 -21.62 -7.74 46.71
C SER A 635 -20.75 -8.03 47.96
N SER A 636 -19.46 -7.71 47.94
CA SER A 636 -18.50 -8.13 48.97
C SER A 636 -17.71 -6.96 49.54
N TRP A 637 -18.40 -6.04 50.20
CA TRP A 637 -17.82 -5.11 51.17
C TRP A 637 -18.79 -5.00 52.35
N ARG A 638 -18.37 -5.50 53.52
CA ARG A 638 -19.28 -5.69 54.66
C ARG A 638 -19.69 -4.37 55.30
N ASN A 639 -20.98 -4.27 55.60
CA ASN A 639 -21.57 -3.23 56.43
C ASN A 639 -21.02 -3.26 57.86
N PHE A 640 -20.69 -2.09 58.41
CA PHE A 640 -20.38 -1.90 59.82
C PHE A 640 -21.50 -1.10 60.49
N ALA A 641 -22.23 -1.75 61.40
CA ALA A 641 -23.46 -1.25 62.02
C ALA A 641 -23.26 -0.32 63.23
N SER A 642 -22.04 0.16 63.51
CA SER A 642 -21.77 0.94 64.73
C SER A 642 -20.85 2.12 64.45
N PHE A 643 -21.38 3.15 63.78
CA PHE A 643 -20.62 4.35 63.40
C PHE A 643 -20.97 5.60 64.22
N ARG A 644 -22.05 5.58 65.03
CA ARG A 644 -22.56 6.78 65.71
C ARG A 644 -21.92 7.15 67.05
N ASN A 645 -21.18 6.25 67.70
CA ASN A 645 -20.72 6.52 69.07
C ASN A 645 -19.46 7.40 69.18
N TYR A 646 -18.96 7.99 68.09
CA TYR A 646 -17.69 8.75 68.10
C TYR A 646 -17.75 10.16 67.49
N PHE A 647 -18.90 10.67 67.06
CA PHE A 647 -19.04 12.04 66.55
C PHE A 647 -20.21 12.78 67.23
N ASN A 648 -19.89 13.59 68.24
CA ASN A 648 -20.76 14.69 68.67
C ASN A 648 -20.51 15.86 67.69
N TRP A 649 -21.37 16.02 66.68
CA TRP A 649 -21.42 17.27 65.94
C TRP A 649 -22.09 18.32 66.83
N ASN A 650 -21.28 19.20 67.43
CA ASN A 650 -21.81 20.48 67.85
C ASN A 650 -22.32 21.19 66.60
N THR A 651 -23.60 21.51 66.62
CA THR A 651 -24.33 22.26 65.61
C THR A 651 -23.75 23.68 65.49
N ASP A 652 -22.73 23.86 64.67
CA ASP A 652 -22.48 25.17 64.06
C ASP A 652 -23.50 25.34 62.92
N GLY A 653 -24.72 25.72 63.32
CA GLY A 653 -25.80 26.10 62.42
C GLY A 653 -25.35 27.27 61.54
N GLY A 654 -25.34 27.06 60.23
CA GLY A 654 -25.09 28.13 59.27
C GLY A 654 -24.61 27.71 57.89
N ARG A 655 -24.20 26.45 57.67
CA ARG A 655 -23.58 26.05 56.38
C ARG A 655 -24.46 25.23 55.43
N CYS A 656 -25.74 25.05 55.74
CA CYS A 656 -26.74 24.47 54.82
C CYS A 656 -28.01 25.33 54.90
N ASN A 657 -28.37 26.04 53.83
CA ASN A 657 -29.60 26.82 53.81
C ASN A 657 -30.78 25.87 53.53
N ASN A 658 -31.55 25.55 54.57
CA ASN A 658 -32.71 24.65 54.49
C ASN A 658 -34.04 25.40 54.19
N SER A 659 -33.97 26.68 53.81
CA SER A 659 -35.14 27.58 53.81
C SER A 659 -35.93 27.63 52.49
N THR A 660 -35.66 26.77 51.50
CA THR A 660 -36.38 26.81 50.20
C THR A 660 -37.43 25.73 50.00
N GLY A 661 -37.74 24.90 51.01
CA GLY A 661 -38.87 23.97 50.96
C GLY A 661 -38.80 22.86 49.90
N THR A 662 -37.66 22.71 49.20
CA THR A 662 -37.40 21.60 48.30
C THR A 662 -36.44 20.64 48.99
N THR A 663 -36.89 19.40 49.18
CA THR A 663 -36.05 18.30 49.69
C THR A 663 -34.97 17.99 48.65
N ASN A 664 -33.84 18.69 48.68
CA ASN A 664 -32.59 18.23 48.05
C ASN A 664 -31.36 18.98 48.60
N THR A 665 -30.45 18.18 49.12
CA THR A 665 -29.26 18.38 49.97
C THR A 665 -28.16 19.37 49.59
N CYS A 666 -27.36 19.71 50.60
CA CYS A 666 -26.02 20.29 50.48
C CYS A 666 -24.92 19.20 50.51
N PHE A 667 -24.01 19.15 49.53
CA PHE A 667 -22.79 18.32 49.61
C PHE A 667 -21.55 19.02 49.03
N ASP A 668 -20.40 18.84 49.70
CA ASP A 668 -19.14 19.46 49.35
C ASP A 668 -18.17 18.51 48.62
N PHE A 669 -17.66 18.95 47.46
CA PHE A 669 -16.48 18.36 46.81
C PHE A 669 -15.26 19.29 46.82
N ALA A 670 -15.41 20.55 47.26
CA ALA A 670 -14.34 21.53 47.29
C ALA A 670 -13.44 21.33 48.52
N MET A 671 -12.17 21.03 48.29
CA MET A 671 -11.14 21.28 49.29
C MET A 671 -11.03 22.79 49.46
N THR A 672 -11.51 23.34 50.57
CA THR A 672 -11.07 24.68 50.95
C THR A 672 -10.88 24.78 52.46
N GLY A 673 -9.61 24.76 52.86
CA GLY A 673 -9.15 25.28 54.15
C GLY A 673 -8.96 24.24 55.24
N GLY A 674 -7.78 23.60 55.27
CA GLY A 674 -7.32 22.83 56.42
C GLY A 674 -6.15 21.92 56.05
N SER A 675 -4.97 22.21 56.58
CA SER A 675 -3.69 21.62 56.22
C SER A 675 -3.65 20.08 56.22
N ALA A 676 -3.12 19.53 55.12
CA ALA A 676 -2.42 18.25 54.95
C ALA A 676 -2.94 16.98 55.67
N ASN A 677 -3.44 16.00 54.88
CA ASN A 677 -2.78 14.70 54.70
C ASN A 677 -3.61 13.75 53.82
N GLY A 678 -3.64 14.00 52.51
CA GLY A 678 -4.14 13.07 51.51
C GLY A 678 -3.61 13.49 50.14
N THR A 679 -2.55 12.84 49.67
CA THR A 679 -1.77 13.18 48.48
C THR A 679 -2.41 12.76 47.15
N GLY A 680 -3.73 12.54 47.12
CA GLY A 680 -4.44 12.16 45.89
C GLY A 680 -5.10 13.36 45.20
N SER A 681 -4.53 13.84 44.10
CA SER A 681 -5.25 14.72 43.18
C SER A 681 -6.44 13.95 42.59
N GLY A 682 -7.65 14.28 43.00
CA GLY A 682 -8.89 13.64 42.54
C GLY A 682 -9.25 13.98 41.09
N GLY A 683 -8.45 13.50 40.14
CA GLY A 683 -8.66 13.66 38.70
C GLY A 683 -9.89 12.91 38.20
N TRP A 684 -10.47 13.40 37.12
CA TRP A 684 -11.50 12.68 36.37
C TRP A 684 -10.85 11.51 35.61
N VAL A 685 -11.47 10.34 35.67
CA VAL A 685 -11.00 9.11 35.01
C VAL A 685 -11.95 8.76 33.88
N LYS A 686 -11.41 8.53 32.68
CA LYS A 686 -12.16 8.07 31.51
C LYS A 686 -12.66 6.65 31.74
N VAL A 687 -13.96 6.42 31.54
CA VAL A 687 -14.61 5.11 31.71
C VAL A 687 -15.45 4.78 30.48
N SER A 688 -15.43 3.53 30.01
CA SER A 688 -16.27 3.07 28.89
C SER A 688 -17.72 2.83 29.32
N SER A 689 -17.89 2.48 30.59
CA SER A 689 -19.20 2.38 31.23
C SER A 689 -19.10 2.64 32.73
N PHE A 690 -20.21 3.05 33.31
CA PHE A 690 -20.35 3.25 34.74
C PHE A 690 -21.74 2.75 35.17
N ASP A 691 -21.78 1.74 36.03
CA ASP A 691 -23.01 1.13 36.53
C ASP A 691 -23.09 1.35 38.03
N VAL A 692 -24.22 1.82 38.55
CA VAL A 692 -24.42 1.90 40.00
C VAL A 692 -25.84 1.45 40.31
N PRO A 693 -26.03 0.17 40.68
CA PRO A 693 -27.35 -0.39 40.99
C PRO A 693 -28.10 0.37 42.09
N GLU A 694 -27.40 1.06 42.99
CA GLU A 694 -28.02 1.88 44.05
C GLU A 694 -28.71 3.17 43.55
N ILE A 695 -28.53 3.58 42.28
CA ILE A 695 -29.07 4.83 41.70
C ILE A 695 -30.59 4.77 41.40
N VAL A 696 -31.22 3.60 41.54
CA VAL A 696 -32.51 3.33 40.89
C VAL A 696 -33.75 3.89 41.62
N ALA A 697 -33.65 4.31 42.88
CA ALA A 697 -34.80 4.85 43.63
C ALA A 697 -34.80 6.39 43.68
N GLY A 698 -35.10 7.07 42.56
CA GLY A 698 -35.49 8.49 42.57
C GLY A 698 -34.68 9.44 41.68
N TYR A 699 -33.59 8.99 41.04
CA TYR A 699 -32.87 9.79 40.05
C TYR A 699 -33.50 9.63 38.67
N ASN A 700 -34.09 10.70 38.13
CA ASN A 700 -34.54 10.76 36.75
C ASN A 700 -33.57 11.61 35.91
N PRO A 701 -32.68 11.00 35.12
CA PRO A 701 -31.74 11.75 34.29
C PRO A 701 -32.43 12.55 33.19
N THR A 702 -33.70 12.34 32.89
CA THR A 702 -34.40 13.08 31.83
C THR A 702 -34.82 14.50 32.23
N ILE A 703 -34.63 14.90 33.50
CA ILE A 703 -35.02 16.23 34.02
C ILE A 703 -33.77 16.94 34.61
N PRO A 704 -33.58 18.25 34.37
CA PRO A 704 -32.50 19.00 35.00
C PRO A 704 -32.66 19.01 36.52
N HIS A 705 -31.56 18.95 37.25
CA HIS A 705 -31.57 19.04 38.73
C HIS A 705 -30.43 19.91 39.22
N THR A 706 -30.63 20.56 40.37
CA THR A 706 -29.64 21.48 40.94
C THR A 706 -28.77 20.77 41.96
N ALA A 707 -27.45 20.89 41.83
CA ALA A 707 -26.46 20.56 42.85
C ALA A 707 -25.88 21.84 43.47
N TYR A 708 -25.25 21.76 44.64
CA TYR A 708 -24.70 22.91 45.36
C TYR A 708 -23.26 22.62 45.80
N THR A 709 -22.36 23.62 45.77
CA THR A 709 -21.04 23.54 46.44
C THR A 709 -21.09 24.22 47.81
N ALA A 710 -20.39 23.72 48.83
CA ALA A 710 -20.39 24.35 50.16
C ALA A 710 -19.46 25.59 50.23
N GLY A 711 -19.89 26.62 50.97
CA GLY A 711 -19.13 27.85 51.23
C GLY A 711 -19.96 28.88 52.00
N THR A 712 -19.30 29.78 52.75
CA THR A 712 -19.95 30.71 53.71
C THR A 712 -20.65 31.91 53.08
N ASN A 713 -20.64 32.05 51.75
CA ASN A 713 -21.21 33.22 51.08
C ASN A 713 -22.04 32.70 49.89
N THR A 714 -23.37 32.85 49.93
CA THR A 714 -24.34 32.62 48.83
C THR A 714 -23.87 31.74 47.65
N ALA A 715 -23.95 30.42 47.88
CA ALA A 715 -24.36 29.36 46.97
C ALA A 715 -23.94 29.46 45.49
N ARG A 716 -22.88 28.73 45.11
CA ARG A 716 -22.74 28.26 43.72
C ARG A 716 -23.68 27.08 43.50
N GLN A 717 -24.88 27.39 43.00
CA GLN A 717 -25.76 26.41 42.37
C GLN A 717 -25.07 25.91 41.09
N ILE A 718 -24.88 24.60 41.00
CA ILE A 718 -24.44 23.91 39.79
C ILE A 718 -25.67 23.23 39.21
N SER A 719 -26.19 23.75 38.11
CA SER A 719 -27.23 23.06 37.36
C SER A 719 -26.64 21.82 36.69
N ILE A 720 -27.17 20.65 37.02
CA ILE A 720 -26.89 19.42 36.30
C ILE A 720 -27.97 19.29 35.23
N PRO A 721 -27.63 19.48 33.95
CA PRO A 721 -28.60 19.44 32.87
C PRO A 721 -29.22 18.04 32.74
N ALA A 722 -30.45 17.99 32.22
CA ALA A 722 -31.08 16.75 31.82
C ALA A 722 -30.17 15.98 30.84
N TRP A 723 -30.06 14.68 31.06
CA TRP A 723 -29.46 13.72 30.16
C TRP A 723 -30.25 13.53 28.86
N ALA A 724 -31.55 13.86 28.84
CA ALA A 724 -32.38 13.83 27.62
C ALA A 724 -31.93 14.81 26.52
N ALA A 725 -30.89 15.61 26.76
CA ALA A 725 -30.25 16.49 25.79
C ALA A 725 -29.05 15.83 25.04
N LEU A 726 -28.85 14.52 25.14
CA LEU A 726 -27.78 13.81 24.42
C LEU A 726 -28.29 13.11 23.15
N PRO A 727 -27.53 13.12 22.04
CA PRO A 727 -27.91 12.42 20.82
C PRO A 727 -28.04 10.91 21.07
N THR A 728 -29.11 10.32 20.56
CA THR A 728 -29.28 8.86 20.47
C THR A 728 -28.08 8.21 19.80
N TRP A 729 -27.65 7.06 20.32
CA TRP A 729 -26.62 6.21 19.71
C TRP A 729 -26.79 6.14 18.19
N ASN A 730 -25.76 6.57 17.44
CA ASN A 730 -25.75 6.45 16.00
C ASN A 730 -24.85 5.29 15.60
N ALA A 731 -25.47 4.16 15.25
CA ALA A 731 -24.76 2.96 14.81
C ALA A 731 -23.87 3.21 13.58
N ASN A 732 -24.19 4.18 12.72
CA ASN A 732 -23.43 4.51 11.52
C ASN A 732 -22.18 5.37 11.80
N GLN A 733 -22.11 6.01 12.97
CA GLN A 733 -20.98 6.87 13.36
C GLN A 733 -20.12 6.23 14.46
N GLY A 734 -20.57 5.12 15.07
CA GLY A 734 -19.84 4.40 16.14
C GLY A 734 -19.75 5.17 17.46
N THR A 735 -20.56 6.23 17.62
CA THR A 735 -20.40 7.22 18.69
C THR A 735 -21.74 7.56 19.36
N GLY A 736 -21.66 7.91 20.64
CA GLY A 736 -22.81 8.29 21.46
C GLY A 736 -22.56 8.06 22.95
N ALA A 737 -23.42 8.64 23.77
CA ALA A 737 -23.53 8.32 25.19
C ALA A 737 -24.96 7.83 25.46
N ASN A 738 -25.10 6.74 26.22
CA ASN A 738 -26.39 6.14 26.51
C ASN A 738 -26.57 5.93 28.02
N PHE A 739 -27.83 5.94 28.44
CA PHE A 739 -28.25 5.58 29.78
C PHE A 739 -29.39 4.58 29.71
N SER A 740 -29.24 3.43 30.37
CA SER A 740 -30.28 2.42 30.47
C SER A 740 -30.29 1.84 31.88
N GLY A 741 -31.42 1.97 32.58
CA GLY A 741 -31.55 1.48 33.96
C GLY A 741 -30.60 2.20 34.91
N SER A 742 -29.58 1.51 35.42
CA SER A 742 -28.53 2.03 36.30
C SER A 742 -27.20 2.32 35.58
N LYS A 743 -27.13 2.05 34.27
CA LYS A 743 -25.87 1.97 33.52
C LYS A 743 -25.71 3.12 32.54
N TRP A 744 -24.58 3.80 32.64
CA TRP A 744 -24.07 4.78 31.69
C TRP A 744 -23.02 4.14 30.79
N THR A 745 -23.08 4.39 29.48
CA THR A 745 -22.08 3.90 28.52
C THR A 745 -21.70 5.01 27.55
N SER A 746 -20.45 5.03 27.12
CA SER A 746 -19.99 5.95 26.10
C SER A 746 -18.84 5.35 25.28
N ASN A 747 -18.77 5.71 24.01
CA ASN A 747 -17.59 5.39 23.20
C ASN A 747 -16.65 6.61 23.13
N PRO A 748 -15.34 6.43 23.42
CA PRO A 748 -14.34 7.49 23.25
C PRO A 748 -14.39 8.10 21.85
N ALA A 749 -14.01 9.37 21.75
CA ALA A 749 -13.60 9.93 20.47
C ALA A 749 -12.46 9.06 19.89
N PRO A 750 -12.50 8.69 18.60
CA PRO A 750 -11.37 8.07 17.94
C PRO A 750 -10.17 9.04 18.01
N SER A 751 -8.96 8.49 18.02
CA SER A 751 -7.73 9.29 18.09
C SER A 751 -7.56 10.25 16.91
N SER A 752 -8.29 10.05 15.82
CA SER A 752 -8.26 10.86 14.60
C SER A 752 -9.62 10.88 13.89
N ALA A 753 -10.06 12.06 13.43
CA ALA A 753 -11.18 12.17 12.51
C ALA A 753 -10.75 11.58 11.15
N ASN A 754 -11.37 10.47 10.75
CA ASN A 754 -11.05 9.79 9.50
C ASN A 754 -11.84 10.46 8.37
N VAL A 755 -11.19 11.36 7.63
CA VAL A 755 -11.72 11.93 6.38
C VAL A 755 -10.89 11.32 5.25
N GLY A 756 -11.07 10.02 5.04
CA GLY A 756 -10.26 9.27 4.08
C GLY A 756 -10.62 9.69 2.65
N LEU A 757 -9.78 10.51 2.02
CA LEU A 757 -9.62 10.37 0.57
C LEU A 757 -8.93 9.04 0.32
N ASN A 758 -9.37 8.35 -0.72
CA ASN A 758 -8.74 7.11 -1.16
C ASN A 758 -7.32 7.34 -1.73
N ASN A 759 -6.81 8.57 -1.78
CA ASN A 759 -5.49 8.94 -2.30
C ASN A 759 -4.43 8.93 -1.18
N MET A 760 -3.43 8.08 -1.32
CA MET A 760 -2.31 7.89 -0.39
C MET A 760 -1.09 8.76 -0.73
N GLY A 761 -1.17 9.60 -1.77
CA GLY A 761 -0.08 10.48 -2.19
C GLY A 761 0.93 9.79 -3.11
N SER A 762 2.02 10.50 -3.42
CA SER A 762 3.09 10.06 -4.32
C SER A 762 4.26 9.42 -3.57
N ALA A 763 5.05 8.62 -4.29
CA ALA A 763 6.21 7.91 -3.73
C ALA A 763 7.38 7.88 -4.71
N VAL A 764 8.59 7.85 -4.16
CA VAL A 764 9.84 7.78 -4.92
C VAL A 764 10.80 6.84 -4.22
N ILE A 765 11.38 5.93 -5.00
CA ILE A 765 12.61 5.20 -4.71
C ILE A 765 13.59 5.63 -5.80
N ASP A 766 14.66 6.30 -5.41
CA ASP A 766 15.63 6.85 -6.36
C ASP A 766 17.04 6.40 -5.97
N GLY A 767 17.85 6.06 -6.98
CA GLY A 767 19.23 5.65 -6.76
C GLY A 767 19.40 4.24 -6.17
N LEU A 768 18.53 3.28 -6.48
CA LEU A 768 18.66 1.90 -6.02
C LEU A 768 19.77 1.16 -6.77
N LEU A 769 20.84 0.78 -6.07
CA LEU A 769 21.92 -0.06 -6.59
C LEU A 769 21.96 -1.41 -5.86
N ILE A 770 21.98 -2.50 -6.62
CA ILE A 770 22.23 -3.83 -6.07
C ILE A 770 23.74 -4.09 -6.15
N GLN A 771 24.44 -4.07 -5.02
CA GLN A 771 25.88 -4.37 -4.99
C GLN A 771 26.16 -5.86 -5.19
N HIS A 772 25.31 -6.71 -4.61
CA HIS A 772 25.34 -8.17 -4.72
C HIS A 772 23.98 -8.71 -4.26
N MET A 773 23.45 -9.69 -4.98
CA MET A 773 22.22 -10.39 -4.61
C MET A 773 22.28 -11.79 -5.19
N LYS A 774 22.04 -12.82 -4.37
CA LYS A 774 21.97 -14.21 -4.82
C LYS A 774 20.64 -14.82 -4.39
N ILE A 775 19.89 -15.32 -5.36
CA ILE A 775 18.68 -16.11 -5.16
C ILE A 775 19.00 -17.52 -5.65
N THR A 776 18.70 -18.53 -4.83
CA THR A 776 18.94 -19.93 -5.18
C THR A 776 17.71 -20.76 -4.85
N THR A 777 17.51 -21.84 -5.61
CA THR A 777 16.47 -22.84 -5.32
C THR A 777 16.83 -23.78 -4.17
N ALA A 778 17.91 -23.52 -3.43
CA ALA A 778 18.27 -24.33 -2.27
C ALA A 778 17.15 -24.30 -1.22
N GLY A 779 16.45 -25.43 -1.06
CA GLY A 779 15.32 -25.58 -0.14
C GLY A 779 13.94 -25.40 -0.76
N LEU A 780 13.84 -25.18 -2.08
CA LEU A 780 12.60 -25.28 -2.87
C LEU A 780 12.35 -26.71 -3.33
#